data_AF-A0A7V0TNY7-F1
#
_entry.id   AF-A0A7V0TNY7-F1
#
_cell.length_a   1.000
_cell.length_b   1.000
_cell.length_c   1.000
_cell.angle_alpha   90.00
_cell.angle_beta   90.00
_cell.angle_gamma   90.00
#
_symmetry.space_group_name_H-M   'P 1'
#
loop_
_entity.id
_entity.type
_entity.pdbx_description
1 polymer ?
#
loop_
_entity_poly.entity_id
_entity_poly.type
_entity_poly.pdbx_seq_one_letter_code
_entity_poly.pdbx_strand_id
1 'polypeptide(L)'
;MSFYNQDAIKEIPPAQTVQKCTEIFRRLHFEHFTTFLEIREDRKEKMGGYSGNFQINPQGLAEWFPEKFGILEKFPSYRMQSSNGKGLSMEQCQASLYMEMFERLSIKLKEFELRDSGISDGRLKSMMFEDYMDYIRNESPGIFRHFENEKFNFHLPGENIDLLEVTDLTGGNTLWFPMEILFDKLGTNGFTAGNTEEESILGGLFECVERYTQTAYFLDELEGYALDPESIVQAYPMLKDIVHKLNRVFDDFRVMDISIDWNGIRFFSYLVKTEYHPTRNIIFSSGGTHLDQRIALVRALTESIQGFNEAFSTTRHQTWGENRLFGEYFIERVRDKINRAEQKKLVQKTREYDHIRDIWQTAARAFKQVLVLNCTHQGLGIPAHIVYIPDIFSKTYSWPLNFHIGTPPVEGKIIPRNLEGLESLFFMTPENEEVPRSAFRKTYFELLAGTGDQALLDFVIRFYAGREEQNILSDMTGSAWKPLPITRWDNEDPESFVYFHRVMNEKKGNQERITYLINAYQRMGWINYIPEFLKKEGLEISWENDIDKYLDLAGELEEEGLYRESADMLKKVQAIEPDERREHRIVELDELSDRLEETIQKISNGQNRLFGLEPGKEFEGFLLKNTRQLSDSGFELLFSPADEEEDDIDLLIYLEPKKEHTIRTSNGYSIDVIKAYLSPEEKNLLKSLQKKLEEYPENLRRDEISSGKSFVSRLFGKK
;
A
#
# COMPACT_ATOMS: atom_id res chain seq x y z
N MET A 1 -33.55 -8.06 20.74
CA MET A 1 -32.07 -7.95 20.80
C MET A 1 -31.74 -6.48 20.65
N SER A 2 -30.72 -5.98 21.35
CA SER A 2 -30.34 -4.57 21.35
C SER A 2 -29.62 -4.20 20.04
N PHE A 3 -29.96 -3.05 19.46
CA PHE A 3 -29.24 -2.38 18.36
C PHE A 3 -27.78 -2.05 18.72
N TYR A 4 -27.53 -1.85 20.02
CA TYR A 4 -26.22 -1.71 20.60
C TYR A 4 -25.67 -3.05 21.08
N ASN A 5 -24.50 -3.43 20.56
CA ASN A 5 -23.62 -4.39 21.19
C ASN A 5 -22.36 -3.68 21.74
N GLN A 6 -21.57 -4.38 22.55
CA GLN A 6 -20.34 -3.84 23.12
C GLN A 6 -19.29 -3.48 22.05
N ASP A 7 -19.32 -4.17 20.91
CA ASP A 7 -18.32 -4.11 19.84
C ASP A 7 -18.87 -3.59 18.50
N ALA A 8 -20.19 -3.43 18.38
CA ALA A 8 -20.84 -3.00 17.14
C ALA A 8 -22.16 -2.27 17.39
N ILE A 9 -22.51 -1.34 16.51
CA ILE A 9 -23.84 -0.76 16.38
C ILE A 9 -24.39 -1.22 15.03
N LYS A 10 -25.36 -2.13 15.06
CA LYS A 10 -25.92 -2.81 13.89
C LYS A 10 -27.40 -3.10 14.11
N GLU A 11 -28.20 -2.96 13.06
CA GLU A 11 -29.60 -3.39 13.05
C GLU A 11 -29.70 -4.91 13.17
N ILE A 12 -28.80 -5.63 12.49
CA ILE A 12 -28.68 -7.08 12.58
C ILE A 12 -27.40 -7.42 13.35
N PRO A 13 -27.48 -8.13 14.50
CA PRO A 13 -26.31 -8.52 15.27
C PRO A 13 -25.35 -9.42 14.47
N PRO A 14 -24.02 -9.37 14.73
CA PRO A 14 -23.03 -10.13 13.98
C PRO A 14 -23.35 -11.63 13.82
N ALA A 15 -23.83 -12.29 14.87
CA ALA A 15 -24.20 -13.71 14.81
C ALA A 15 -25.30 -14.01 13.77
N GLN A 16 -26.29 -13.13 13.63
CA GLN A 16 -27.34 -13.28 12.63
C GLN A 16 -26.84 -12.92 11.23
N THR A 17 -25.95 -11.92 11.12
CA THR A 17 -25.25 -11.61 9.87
C THR A 17 -24.46 -12.82 9.38
N VAL A 18 -23.67 -13.45 10.26
CA VAL A 18 -22.92 -14.69 9.94
C VAL A 18 -23.87 -15.76 9.44
N GLN A 19 -24.98 -16.03 10.15
CA GLN A 19 -25.96 -17.02 9.70
C GLN A 19 -26.49 -16.73 8.28
N LYS A 20 -26.96 -15.49 8.04
CA LYS A 20 -27.47 -15.04 6.74
C LYS A 20 -26.43 -15.22 5.64
N CYS A 21 -25.20 -14.78 5.88
CA CYS A 21 -24.11 -14.86 4.92
C CYS A 21 -23.70 -16.32 4.65
N THR A 22 -23.64 -17.18 5.67
CA THR A 22 -23.34 -18.61 5.50
C THR A 22 -24.43 -19.32 4.69
N GLU A 23 -25.70 -18.96 4.85
CA GLU A 23 -26.80 -19.50 4.02
C GLU A 23 -26.63 -19.14 2.54
N ILE A 24 -26.28 -17.88 2.24
CA ILE A 24 -25.97 -17.44 0.87
C ILE A 24 -24.75 -18.18 0.33
N PHE A 25 -23.73 -18.34 1.16
CA PHE A 25 -22.47 -18.99 0.80
C PHE A 25 -22.69 -20.44 0.37
N ARG A 26 -23.47 -21.20 1.15
CA ARG A 26 -23.87 -22.59 0.82
C ARG A 26 -24.76 -22.64 -0.41
N ARG A 27 -25.71 -21.71 -0.55
CA ARG A 27 -26.63 -21.66 -1.70
C ARG A 27 -25.89 -21.43 -3.01
N LEU A 28 -24.79 -20.67 -2.98
CA LEU A 28 -23.97 -20.33 -4.13
C LEU A 28 -22.70 -21.18 -4.25
N HIS A 29 -22.61 -22.28 -3.50
CA HIS A 29 -21.53 -23.26 -3.61
C HIS A 29 -20.11 -22.68 -3.46
N PHE A 30 -19.95 -21.58 -2.72
CA PHE A 30 -18.64 -20.93 -2.57
C PHE A 30 -17.58 -21.84 -1.94
N GLU A 31 -17.97 -22.92 -1.24
CA GLU A 31 -17.05 -23.96 -0.77
C GLU A 31 -16.23 -24.61 -1.90
N HIS A 32 -16.73 -24.61 -3.14
CA HIS A 32 -16.05 -25.16 -4.30
C HIS A 32 -15.06 -24.19 -4.94
N PHE A 33 -15.18 -22.89 -4.65
CA PHE A 33 -14.35 -21.84 -5.26
C PHE A 33 -13.52 -21.07 -4.24
N THR A 34 -13.60 -21.46 -2.97
CA THR A 34 -12.74 -20.93 -1.91
C THR A 34 -11.33 -21.46 -2.10
N THR A 35 -10.40 -20.55 -2.34
CA THR A 35 -8.97 -20.87 -2.51
C THR A 35 -8.22 -20.76 -1.20
N PHE A 36 -8.66 -19.89 -0.29
CA PHE A 36 -8.04 -19.69 1.02
C PHE A 36 -9.06 -19.19 2.04
N LEU A 37 -8.98 -19.68 3.28
CA LEU A 37 -9.76 -19.18 4.41
C LEU A 37 -9.00 -19.43 5.71
N GLU A 38 -8.67 -18.35 6.39
CA GLU A 38 -8.00 -18.38 7.69
C GLU A 38 -8.70 -17.39 8.63
N ILE A 39 -9.00 -17.82 9.85
CA ILE A 39 -9.30 -16.92 10.96
C ILE A 39 -8.26 -17.19 12.04
N ARG A 40 -7.54 -16.15 12.43
CA ARG A 40 -6.42 -16.23 13.36
C ARG A 40 -6.92 -16.12 14.79
N GLU A 41 -7.34 -17.26 15.33
CA GLU A 41 -7.75 -17.41 16.73
C GLU A 41 -6.62 -17.08 17.71
N ASP A 42 -5.37 -17.35 17.34
CA ASP A 42 -4.17 -17.06 18.13
C ASP A 42 -4.00 -15.55 18.40
N ARG A 43 -4.45 -14.70 17.48
CA ARG A 43 -4.45 -13.24 17.68
C ARG A 43 -5.36 -12.80 18.82
N LYS A 44 -6.40 -13.58 19.17
CA LYS A 44 -7.22 -13.23 20.33
C LYS A 44 -6.40 -13.33 21.62
N GLU A 45 -5.61 -14.38 21.76
CA GLU A 45 -4.76 -14.58 22.93
C GLU A 45 -3.57 -13.61 22.94
N LYS A 46 -2.92 -13.42 21.79
CA LYS A 46 -1.76 -12.54 21.64
C LYS A 46 -2.10 -11.05 21.74
N MET A 47 -3.15 -10.60 21.05
CA MET A 47 -3.46 -9.19 20.76
C MET A 47 -4.85 -8.73 21.22
N GLY A 48 -5.74 -9.63 21.62
CA GLY A 48 -7.04 -9.29 22.23
C GLY A 48 -8.21 -9.12 21.25
N GLY A 49 -8.01 -9.41 19.97
CA GLY A 49 -9.05 -9.45 18.94
C GLY A 49 -8.77 -10.50 17.87
N TYR A 50 -9.72 -10.65 16.95
CA TYR A 50 -9.65 -11.62 15.86
C TYR A 50 -9.38 -10.89 14.54
N SER A 51 -8.65 -11.55 13.66
CA SER A 51 -8.61 -11.20 12.25
C SER A 51 -8.75 -12.43 11.38
N GLY A 52 -9.20 -12.24 10.15
CA GLY A 52 -9.31 -13.31 9.17
C GLY A 52 -9.06 -12.84 7.76
N ASN A 53 -8.80 -13.80 6.90
CA ASN A 53 -8.48 -13.61 5.49
C ASN A 53 -9.24 -14.67 4.71
N PHE A 54 -9.86 -14.25 3.62
CA PHE A 54 -10.71 -15.11 2.82
C PHE A 54 -10.54 -14.80 1.34
N GLN A 55 -10.34 -15.84 0.54
CA GLN A 55 -10.08 -15.74 -0.88
C GLN A 55 -10.89 -16.76 -1.67
N ILE A 56 -11.40 -16.30 -2.80
CA ILE A 56 -12.18 -17.09 -3.75
C ILE A 56 -11.68 -16.90 -5.17
N ASN A 57 -12.01 -17.85 -6.03
CA ASN A 57 -12.05 -17.67 -7.48
C ASN A 57 -13.48 -17.34 -7.93
N PRO A 58 -13.80 -16.08 -8.29
CA PRO A 58 -15.15 -15.69 -8.68
C PRO A 58 -15.68 -16.41 -9.93
N GLN A 59 -14.80 -16.91 -10.82
CA GLN A 59 -15.21 -17.58 -12.07
C GLN A 59 -16.10 -18.80 -11.83
N GLY A 60 -15.95 -19.48 -10.69
CA GLY A 60 -16.82 -20.59 -10.32
C GLY A 60 -18.31 -20.22 -10.20
N LEU A 61 -18.62 -18.96 -9.88
CA LEU A 61 -20.00 -18.47 -9.88
C LEU A 61 -20.58 -18.44 -11.29
N ALA A 62 -19.77 -18.11 -12.30
CA ALA A 62 -20.18 -18.12 -13.71
C ALA A 62 -20.43 -19.54 -14.19
N GLU A 63 -19.54 -20.46 -13.84
CA GLU A 63 -19.63 -21.88 -14.21
C GLU A 63 -20.90 -22.55 -13.65
N TRP A 64 -21.25 -22.26 -12.40
CA TRP A 64 -22.35 -22.94 -11.71
C TRP A 64 -23.69 -22.20 -11.82
N PHE A 65 -23.65 -20.88 -11.98
CA PHE A 65 -24.83 -20.01 -12.04
C PHE A 65 -24.71 -18.99 -13.19
N PRO A 66 -24.54 -19.45 -14.44
CA PRO A 66 -24.31 -18.58 -15.60
C PRO A 66 -25.44 -17.59 -15.85
N GLU A 67 -26.67 -17.92 -15.44
CA GLU A 67 -27.84 -17.05 -15.57
C GLU A 67 -27.78 -15.80 -14.66
N LYS A 68 -26.97 -15.84 -13.60
CA LYS A 68 -26.78 -14.73 -12.66
C LYS A 68 -25.41 -14.08 -12.75
N PHE A 69 -24.39 -14.84 -13.11
CA PHE A 69 -23.00 -14.38 -13.06
C PHE A 69 -22.25 -14.59 -14.39
N GLY A 70 -22.95 -14.88 -15.49
CA GLY A 70 -22.34 -15.11 -16.80
C GLY A 70 -21.51 -13.92 -17.33
N ILE A 71 -21.71 -12.72 -16.78
CA ILE A 71 -20.85 -11.56 -17.07
C ILE A 71 -19.37 -11.84 -16.77
N LEU A 72 -19.07 -12.66 -15.76
CA LEU A 72 -17.70 -13.01 -15.37
C LEU A 72 -16.92 -13.76 -16.46
N GLU A 73 -17.61 -14.50 -17.34
CA GLU A 73 -16.98 -15.21 -18.46
C GLU A 73 -16.32 -14.26 -19.47
N LYS A 74 -16.85 -13.02 -19.56
CA LYS A 74 -16.28 -11.95 -20.40
C LYS A 74 -15.04 -11.30 -19.79
N PHE A 75 -14.81 -11.52 -18.50
CA PHE A 75 -13.68 -10.97 -17.74
C PHE A 75 -12.85 -12.11 -17.11
N PRO A 76 -12.23 -12.98 -17.94
CA PRO A 76 -11.55 -14.18 -17.45
C PRO A 76 -10.29 -13.88 -16.63
N SER A 77 -9.82 -12.62 -16.60
CA SER A 77 -8.71 -12.16 -15.74
C SER A 77 -9.11 -12.05 -14.27
N TYR A 78 -10.41 -11.90 -13.95
CA TYR A 78 -10.89 -11.80 -12.58
C TYR A 78 -11.03 -13.20 -11.94
N ARG A 79 -9.88 -13.80 -11.58
CA ARG A 79 -9.78 -15.18 -11.05
C ARG A 79 -9.51 -15.25 -9.55
N MET A 80 -9.37 -14.12 -8.89
CA MET A 80 -9.00 -14.08 -7.48
C MET A 80 -9.60 -12.84 -6.82
N GLN A 81 -10.41 -13.06 -5.78
CA GLN A 81 -10.90 -11.99 -4.92
C GLN A 81 -10.55 -12.33 -3.48
N SER A 82 -9.82 -11.43 -2.83
CA SER A 82 -9.47 -11.54 -1.41
C SER A 82 -10.28 -10.55 -0.57
N SER A 83 -10.51 -10.88 0.69
CA SER A 83 -11.19 -10.05 1.67
C SER A 83 -10.60 -10.31 3.05
N ASN A 84 -10.66 -9.32 3.92
CA ASN A 84 -10.21 -9.43 5.29
C ASN A 84 -11.36 -9.20 6.27
N GLY A 85 -11.18 -9.68 7.50
CA GLY A 85 -12.15 -9.53 8.56
C GLY A 85 -11.46 -9.20 9.86
N LYS A 86 -12.14 -8.42 10.71
CA LYS A 86 -11.65 -7.97 12.01
C LYS A 86 -12.78 -7.85 13.02
N GLY A 87 -12.48 -8.09 14.29
CA GLY A 87 -13.47 -7.93 15.36
C GLY A 87 -12.95 -8.28 16.76
N LEU A 88 -13.65 -7.80 17.80
CA LEU A 88 -13.37 -8.18 19.19
C LEU A 88 -13.89 -9.58 19.53
N SER A 89 -14.95 -10.01 18.85
CA SER A 89 -15.51 -11.36 18.89
C SER A 89 -15.26 -12.11 17.57
N MET A 90 -15.34 -13.44 17.63
CA MET A 90 -15.24 -14.31 16.45
C MET A 90 -16.36 -13.99 15.45
N GLU A 91 -17.59 -13.84 15.93
CA GLU A 91 -18.77 -13.54 15.11
C GLU A 91 -18.64 -12.19 14.41
N GLN A 92 -18.09 -11.18 15.08
CA GLN A 92 -17.83 -9.88 14.46
C GLN A 92 -16.78 -10.01 13.34
N CYS A 93 -15.69 -10.73 13.59
CA CYS A 93 -14.66 -10.98 12.57
C CYS A 93 -15.23 -11.70 11.35
N GLN A 94 -16.04 -12.74 11.56
CA GLN A 94 -16.71 -13.47 10.48
C GLN A 94 -17.71 -12.61 9.72
N ALA A 95 -18.51 -11.80 10.41
CA ALA A 95 -19.44 -10.87 9.78
C ALA A 95 -18.69 -9.84 8.92
N SER A 96 -17.58 -9.29 9.43
CA SER A 96 -16.72 -8.37 8.68
C SER A 96 -16.16 -9.02 7.42
N LEU A 97 -15.65 -10.26 7.54
CA LEU A 97 -15.07 -11.03 6.44
C LEU A 97 -16.08 -11.25 5.32
N TYR A 98 -17.29 -11.67 5.68
CA TYR A 98 -18.37 -11.86 4.70
C TYR A 98 -18.79 -10.56 4.04
N MET A 99 -18.98 -9.49 4.82
CA MET A 99 -19.44 -8.22 4.28
C MET A 99 -18.42 -7.62 3.31
N GLU A 100 -17.13 -7.67 3.62
CA GLU A 100 -16.09 -7.20 2.71
C GLU A 100 -16.02 -8.06 1.43
N MET A 101 -16.22 -9.39 1.52
CA MET A 101 -16.32 -10.24 0.33
C MET A 101 -17.52 -9.83 -0.56
N PHE A 102 -18.71 -9.67 0.03
CA PHE A 102 -19.91 -9.31 -0.72
C PHE A 102 -19.83 -7.91 -1.32
N GLU A 103 -19.21 -6.96 -0.61
CA GLU A 103 -18.89 -5.62 -1.12
C GLU A 103 -18.05 -5.70 -2.39
N ARG A 104 -16.86 -6.32 -2.30
CA ARG A 104 -15.91 -6.38 -3.42
C ARG A 104 -16.52 -7.09 -4.64
N LEU A 105 -17.21 -8.21 -4.42
CA LEU A 105 -17.88 -8.95 -5.49
C LEU A 105 -19.01 -8.15 -6.15
N SER A 106 -19.91 -7.55 -5.35
CA SER A 106 -21.08 -6.85 -5.89
C SER A 106 -20.65 -5.64 -6.71
N ILE A 107 -19.67 -4.89 -6.22
CA ILE A 107 -19.13 -3.70 -6.90
C ILE A 107 -18.40 -4.09 -8.19
N LYS A 108 -17.57 -5.15 -8.19
CA LYS A 108 -16.90 -5.62 -9.42
C LYS A 108 -17.89 -6.18 -10.45
N LEU A 109 -18.91 -6.91 -10.03
CA LEU A 109 -19.98 -7.36 -10.93
C LEU A 109 -20.72 -6.17 -11.54
N LYS A 110 -21.06 -5.15 -10.74
CA LYS A 110 -21.69 -3.93 -11.22
C LYS A 110 -20.82 -3.19 -12.25
N GLU A 111 -19.53 -3.08 -11.99
CA GLU A 111 -18.57 -2.49 -12.91
C GLU A 111 -18.56 -3.25 -14.25
N PHE A 112 -18.43 -4.58 -14.21
CA PHE A 112 -18.41 -5.40 -15.41
C PHE A 112 -19.71 -5.32 -16.23
N GLU A 113 -20.87 -5.32 -15.56
CA GLU A 113 -22.16 -5.11 -16.22
C GLU A 113 -22.21 -3.77 -16.96
N LEU A 114 -21.71 -2.70 -16.35
CA LEU A 114 -21.69 -1.37 -16.95
C LEU A 114 -20.72 -1.31 -18.15
N ARG A 115 -19.51 -1.86 -18.00
CA ARG A 115 -18.49 -1.89 -19.07
C ARG A 115 -18.90 -2.77 -20.26
N ASP A 116 -19.63 -3.86 -20.02
CA ASP A 116 -20.11 -4.75 -21.08
C ASP A 116 -21.35 -4.22 -21.80
N SER A 117 -22.31 -3.64 -21.07
CA SER A 117 -23.55 -3.12 -21.66
C SER A 117 -23.31 -1.84 -22.48
N GLY A 118 -22.32 -1.03 -22.06
CA GLY A 118 -21.98 0.24 -22.67
C GLY A 118 -23.14 1.25 -22.68
N ILE A 119 -23.01 2.30 -23.50
CA ILE A 119 -24.01 3.36 -23.70
C ILE A 119 -25.32 2.84 -24.33
N SER A 120 -25.26 1.69 -25.01
CA SER A 120 -26.35 1.20 -25.87
C SER A 120 -27.58 0.69 -25.12
N ASP A 121 -27.44 0.29 -23.85
CA ASP A 121 -28.56 -0.14 -22.97
C ASP A 121 -29.13 1.04 -22.13
N GLY A 122 -28.69 2.28 -22.36
CA GLY A 122 -29.18 3.48 -21.66
C GLY A 122 -28.79 3.57 -20.17
N ARG A 123 -27.99 2.63 -19.66
CA ARG A 123 -27.45 2.64 -18.28
C ARG A 123 -26.32 3.65 -18.11
N LEU A 124 -25.62 3.95 -19.19
CA LEU A 124 -24.58 4.97 -19.27
C LEU A 124 -25.03 6.07 -20.21
N LYS A 125 -24.63 7.29 -19.90
CA LYS A 125 -24.77 8.46 -20.77
C LYS A 125 -23.38 8.93 -21.14
N SER A 126 -23.12 9.08 -22.43
CA SER A 126 -21.85 9.68 -22.89
C SER A 126 -22.05 11.16 -23.19
N MET A 127 -21.15 11.99 -22.68
CA MET A 127 -21.13 13.43 -22.91
C MET A 127 -19.69 13.89 -23.11
N MET A 128 -19.49 14.95 -23.90
CA MET A 128 -18.21 15.65 -23.93
C MET A 128 -17.89 16.17 -22.52
N PHE A 129 -16.63 16.14 -22.13
CA PHE A 129 -16.20 16.59 -20.80
C PHE A 129 -16.65 18.02 -20.48
N GLU A 130 -16.60 18.94 -21.45
CA GLU A 130 -17.04 20.33 -21.28
C GLU A 130 -18.56 20.44 -21.10
N ASP A 131 -19.33 19.66 -21.86
CA ASP A 131 -20.78 19.61 -21.72
C ASP A 131 -21.18 19.07 -20.35
N TYR A 132 -20.41 18.10 -19.83
CA TYR A 132 -20.59 17.62 -18.47
C TYR A 132 -20.27 18.69 -17.43
N MET A 133 -19.15 19.40 -17.57
CA MET A 133 -18.79 20.49 -16.68
C MET A 133 -19.87 21.57 -16.65
N ASP A 134 -20.48 21.91 -17.79
CA ASP A 134 -21.61 22.83 -17.86
C ASP A 134 -22.92 22.24 -17.30
N TYR A 135 -23.15 20.94 -17.46
CA TYR A 135 -24.25 20.23 -16.79
C TYR A 135 -24.14 20.34 -15.27
N ILE A 136 -23.01 19.95 -14.67
CA ILE A 136 -22.85 20.04 -13.21
C ILE A 136 -22.78 21.49 -12.72
N ARG A 137 -22.31 22.45 -13.51
CA ARG A 137 -22.36 23.88 -13.16
C ARG A 137 -23.78 24.33 -12.82
N ASN A 138 -24.77 23.79 -13.54
CA ASN A 138 -26.18 24.13 -13.37
C ASN A 138 -26.89 23.20 -12.38
N GLU A 139 -26.75 21.89 -12.54
CA GLU A 139 -27.51 20.89 -11.78
C GLU A 139 -26.89 20.57 -10.42
N SER A 140 -25.57 20.74 -10.27
CA SER A 140 -24.88 20.50 -9.00
C SER A 140 -23.69 21.46 -8.81
N PRO A 141 -23.94 22.75 -8.51
CA PRO A 141 -22.89 23.76 -8.37
C PRO A 141 -21.87 23.45 -7.27
N GLY A 142 -22.17 22.53 -6.36
CA GLY A 142 -21.24 22.01 -5.35
C GLY A 142 -20.16 21.13 -5.97
N ILE A 143 -20.55 20.12 -6.76
CA ILE A 143 -19.62 19.25 -7.49
C ILE A 143 -18.80 20.05 -8.50
N PHE A 144 -19.43 20.98 -9.23
CA PHE A 144 -18.71 21.86 -10.16
C PHE A 144 -17.58 22.62 -9.47
N ARG A 145 -17.89 23.27 -8.34
CA ARG A 145 -16.89 24.00 -7.54
C ARG A 145 -15.83 23.07 -6.98
N HIS A 146 -16.17 21.85 -6.61
CA HIS A 146 -15.20 20.87 -6.14
C HIS A 146 -14.17 20.55 -7.24
N PHE A 147 -14.61 20.20 -8.44
CA PHE A 147 -13.68 19.94 -9.55
C PHE A 147 -12.90 21.18 -9.98
N GLU A 148 -13.52 22.36 -9.97
CA GLU A 148 -12.86 23.62 -10.31
C GLU A 148 -11.80 24.02 -9.26
N ASN A 149 -12.14 23.96 -7.97
CA ASN A 149 -11.25 24.39 -6.87
C ASN A 149 -10.07 23.44 -6.67
N GLU A 150 -10.31 22.13 -6.74
CA GLU A 150 -9.26 21.11 -6.55
C GLU A 150 -8.43 20.90 -7.83
N LYS A 151 -8.74 21.63 -8.91
CA LYS A 151 -8.15 21.44 -10.26
C LYS A 151 -8.17 19.97 -10.72
N PHE A 152 -9.17 19.21 -10.26
CA PHE A 152 -9.26 17.78 -10.47
C PHE A 152 -9.75 17.51 -11.90
N ASN A 153 -8.80 17.44 -12.84
CA ASN A 153 -9.06 17.09 -14.24
C ASN A 153 -8.89 15.58 -14.40
N PHE A 154 -9.99 14.85 -14.25
CA PHE A 154 -10.00 13.42 -14.49
C PHE A 154 -10.08 13.06 -15.98
N HIS A 155 -10.31 14.05 -16.85
CA HIS A 155 -10.45 13.87 -18.29
C HIS A 155 -9.90 15.06 -19.11
N LEU A 156 -9.61 14.82 -20.40
CA LEU A 156 -9.19 15.86 -21.34
C LEU A 156 -10.38 16.57 -22.00
N PRO A 157 -10.27 17.88 -22.26
CA PRO A 157 -11.13 18.60 -23.19
C PRO A 157 -11.14 17.95 -24.56
N GLY A 158 -12.32 17.87 -25.16
CA GLY A 158 -12.51 17.21 -26.44
C GLY A 158 -12.74 15.69 -26.35
N GLU A 159 -12.67 15.10 -25.16
CA GLU A 159 -12.96 13.68 -24.95
C GLU A 159 -14.34 13.45 -24.32
N ASN A 160 -14.92 12.29 -24.63
CA ASN A 160 -16.22 11.87 -24.08
C ASN A 160 -16.00 11.11 -22.79
N ILE A 161 -16.84 11.40 -21.80
CA ILE A 161 -16.89 10.68 -20.53
C ILE A 161 -18.16 9.84 -20.44
N ASP A 162 -18.04 8.67 -19.83
CA ASP A 162 -19.17 7.82 -19.50
C ASP A 162 -19.70 8.16 -18.12
N LEU A 163 -20.98 8.50 -18.08
CA LEU A 163 -21.71 8.94 -16.89
C LEU A 163 -22.74 7.90 -16.49
N LEU A 164 -22.91 7.72 -15.19
CA LEU A 164 -23.99 6.90 -14.62
C LEU A 164 -24.81 7.71 -13.63
N GLU A 165 -26.03 7.25 -13.38
CA GLU A 165 -26.92 7.89 -12.42
C GLU A 165 -26.52 7.53 -10.99
N VAL A 166 -26.27 8.56 -10.18
CA VAL A 166 -26.04 8.45 -8.72
C VAL A 166 -27.11 9.21 -7.97
N THR A 167 -27.41 8.78 -6.74
CA THR A 167 -28.38 9.47 -5.87
C THR A 167 -27.64 10.41 -4.92
N ASP A 168 -28.02 11.69 -4.89
CA ASP A 168 -27.64 12.61 -3.82
C ASP A 168 -28.60 12.42 -2.64
N LEU A 169 -28.13 11.77 -1.59
CA LEU A 169 -28.98 11.47 -0.43
C LEU A 169 -29.28 12.69 0.45
N THR A 170 -28.57 13.80 0.26
CA THR A 170 -28.83 15.06 0.99
C THR A 170 -29.85 15.93 0.24
N GLY A 171 -29.77 15.96 -1.09
CA GLY A 171 -30.66 16.70 -1.97
C GLY A 171 -31.94 15.96 -2.37
N GLY A 172 -31.92 14.61 -2.32
CA GLY A 172 -33.04 13.75 -2.72
C GLY A 172 -33.24 13.61 -4.23
N ASN A 173 -32.27 14.05 -5.03
CA ASN A 173 -32.29 14.02 -6.48
C ASN A 173 -31.22 13.05 -7.04
N THR A 174 -31.37 12.66 -8.30
CA THR A 174 -30.36 11.91 -9.03
C THR A 174 -29.52 12.84 -9.90
N LEU A 175 -28.26 12.45 -10.14
CA LEU A 175 -27.28 13.21 -10.91
C LEU A 175 -26.52 12.27 -11.85
N TRP A 176 -26.17 12.74 -13.04
CA TRP A 176 -25.19 12.05 -13.88
C TRP A 176 -23.80 12.30 -13.33
N PHE A 177 -23.04 11.24 -13.06
CA PHE A 177 -21.72 11.31 -12.45
C PHE A 177 -20.71 10.39 -13.17
N PRO A 178 -19.42 10.75 -13.27
CA PRO A 178 -18.46 10.03 -14.08
C PRO A 178 -18.16 8.65 -13.51
N MET A 179 -18.29 7.64 -14.37
CA MET A 179 -18.03 6.25 -14.03
C MET A 179 -16.58 6.05 -13.59
N GLU A 180 -15.65 6.66 -14.32
CA GLU A 180 -14.21 6.57 -14.05
C GLU A 180 -13.85 7.03 -12.63
N ILE A 181 -14.51 8.07 -12.11
CA ILE A 181 -14.25 8.51 -10.73
C ILE A 181 -14.61 7.40 -9.74
N LEU A 182 -15.75 6.75 -9.93
CA LEU A 182 -16.27 5.77 -8.98
C LEU A 182 -15.54 4.43 -9.01
N PHE A 183 -15.12 3.97 -10.19
CA PHE A 183 -14.53 2.63 -10.36
C PHE A 183 -13.01 2.63 -10.56
N ASP A 184 -12.44 3.72 -11.11
CA ASP A 184 -11.03 3.78 -11.46
C ASP A 184 -10.23 4.68 -10.51
N LYS A 185 -10.81 5.82 -10.09
CA LYS A 185 -10.08 6.81 -9.27
C LYS A 185 -10.21 6.60 -7.77
N LEU A 186 -11.35 6.09 -7.26
CA LEU A 186 -11.56 5.91 -5.81
C LEU A 186 -10.72 4.77 -5.19
N GLY A 187 -10.19 3.86 -6.01
CA GLY A 187 -9.70 2.57 -5.53
C GLY A 187 -10.84 1.81 -4.84
N THR A 188 -10.73 1.59 -3.53
CA THR A 188 -11.81 0.98 -2.71
C THR A 188 -12.45 1.94 -1.71
N ASN A 189 -12.04 3.21 -1.71
CA ASN A 189 -12.53 4.17 -0.72
C ASN A 189 -14.04 4.41 -0.88
N GLY A 190 -14.78 4.23 0.21
CA GLY A 190 -16.23 4.41 0.23
C GLY A 190 -17.00 3.22 -0.36
N PHE A 191 -16.31 2.13 -0.71
CA PHE A 191 -16.94 0.86 -1.05
C PHE A 191 -17.46 0.25 0.25
N THR A 192 -18.68 -0.27 0.22
CA THR A 192 -19.29 -0.76 1.45
C THR A 192 -20.42 -1.76 1.22
N ALA A 193 -20.55 -2.75 2.09
CA ALA A 193 -21.73 -3.60 2.20
C ALA A 193 -22.29 -3.63 3.62
N GLY A 194 -23.59 -3.93 3.73
CA GLY A 194 -24.30 -3.95 5.01
C GLY A 194 -25.49 -4.89 5.00
N ASN A 195 -26.09 -5.13 6.17
CA ASN A 195 -27.31 -5.94 6.22
C ASN A 195 -28.52 -5.23 5.60
N THR A 196 -28.53 -3.91 5.71
CA THR A 196 -29.51 -2.97 5.17
C THR A 196 -28.82 -1.89 4.35
N GLU A 197 -29.60 -1.14 3.58
CA GLU A 197 -29.10 -0.05 2.74
C GLU A 197 -28.46 1.04 3.61
N GLU A 198 -29.13 1.42 4.71
CA GLU A 198 -28.62 2.41 5.66
C GLU A 198 -27.32 1.96 6.34
N GLU A 199 -27.21 0.68 6.73
CA GLU A 199 -25.96 0.14 7.28
C GLU A 199 -24.80 0.20 6.30
N SER A 200 -25.07 -0.13 5.03
CA SER A 200 -24.08 -0.08 3.96
C SER A 200 -23.63 1.36 3.74
N ILE A 201 -24.55 2.28 3.46
CA ILE A 201 -24.21 3.70 3.21
C ILE A 201 -23.44 4.33 4.38
N LEU A 202 -23.82 4.04 5.63
CA LEU A 202 -23.09 4.53 6.81
C LEU A 202 -21.66 4.00 6.88
N GLY A 203 -21.44 2.73 6.50
CA GLY A 203 -20.12 2.14 6.41
C GLY A 203 -19.20 2.95 5.48
N GLY A 204 -19.67 3.20 4.26
CA GLY A 204 -18.92 3.98 3.26
C GLY A 204 -18.69 5.43 3.69
N LEU A 205 -19.70 6.08 4.30
CA LEU A 205 -19.55 7.44 4.81
C LEU A 205 -18.47 7.52 5.89
N PHE A 206 -18.48 6.61 6.87
CA PHE A 206 -17.47 6.63 7.92
C PHE A 206 -16.09 6.29 7.39
N GLU A 207 -15.97 5.42 6.39
CA GLU A 207 -14.69 5.15 5.73
C GLU A 207 -14.14 6.38 5.01
N CYS A 208 -14.97 7.13 4.27
CA CYS A 208 -14.53 8.37 3.63
C CYS A 208 -14.01 9.38 4.66
N VAL A 209 -14.68 9.54 5.81
CA VAL A 209 -14.22 10.43 6.88
C VAL A 209 -12.94 9.89 7.54
N GLU A 210 -12.83 8.58 7.71
CA GLU A 210 -11.63 7.91 8.24
C GLU A 210 -10.41 8.27 7.39
N ARG A 211 -10.47 7.98 6.08
CA ARG A 211 -9.36 8.28 5.17
C ARG A 211 -9.05 9.77 5.08
N TYR A 212 -10.08 10.62 5.10
CA TYR A 212 -9.88 12.06 5.12
C TYR A 212 -9.10 12.53 6.36
N THR A 213 -9.56 12.13 7.55
CA THR A 213 -8.92 12.56 8.81
C THR A 213 -7.51 12.05 8.94
N GLN A 214 -7.25 10.81 8.50
CA GLN A 214 -5.90 10.26 8.50
C GLN A 214 -4.99 11.01 7.50
N THR A 215 -5.43 11.24 6.26
CA THR A 215 -4.66 12.04 5.29
C THR A 215 -4.40 13.45 5.83
N ALA A 216 -5.43 14.15 6.30
CA ALA A 216 -5.30 15.51 6.81
C ALA A 216 -4.33 15.56 8.01
N TYR A 217 -4.36 14.54 8.88
CA TYR A 217 -3.41 14.42 9.97
C TYR A 217 -1.98 14.22 9.45
N PHE A 218 -1.76 13.39 8.43
CA PHE A 218 -0.43 13.17 7.87
C PHE A 218 0.13 14.37 7.08
N LEU A 219 -0.74 15.17 6.47
CA LEU A 219 -0.37 16.39 5.74
C LEU A 219 -0.23 17.63 6.64
N ASP A 220 -0.25 17.48 7.96
CA ASP A 220 -0.18 18.59 8.92
C ASP A 220 -1.33 19.60 8.82
N GLU A 221 -2.48 19.18 8.29
CA GLU A 221 -3.70 20.00 8.16
C GLU A 221 -4.73 19.71 9.26
N LEU A 222 -4.51 18.63 10.01
CA LEU A 222 -5.27 18.26 11.20
C LEU A 222 -4.30 17.99 12.34
N GLU A 223 -4.58 18.62 13.48
CA GLU A 223 -3.89 18.38 14.74
C GLU A 223 -4.42 17.11 15.41
N GLY A 224 -3.54 16.40 16.13
CA GLY A 224 -3.89 15.21 16.88
C GLY A 224 -3.07 15.09 18.16
N TYR A 225 -3.56 14.30 19.11
CA TYR A 225 -2.86 14.03 20.36
C TYR A 225 -2.92 12.56 20.72
N ALA A 226 -1.90 12.07 21.41
CA ALA A 226 -1.85 10.70 21.88
C ALA A 226 -2.79 10.53 23.08
N LEU A 227 -3.48 9.40 23.15
CA LEU A 227 -4.29 9.01 24.30
C LEU A 227 -3.47 8.16 25.27
N ASP A 228 -3.64 8.42 26.56
CA ASP A 228 -3.22 7.52 27.63
C ASP A 228 -4.00 6.19 27.52
N PRO A 229 -3.34 5.05 27.23
CA PRO A 229 -4.02 3.76 27.08
C PRO A 229 -4.88 3.37 28.28
N GLU A 230 -4.44 3.69 29.50
CA GLU A 230 -5.22 3.37 30.71
C GLU A 230 -6.50 4.20 30.81
N SER A 231 -6.49 5.43 30.30
CA SER A 231 -7.70 6.25 30.24
C SER A 231 -8.74 5.69 29.27
N ILE A 232 -8.30 5.01 28.20
CA ILE A 232 -9.18 4.27 27.27
C ILE A 232 -9.87 3.13 28.02
N VAL A 233 -9.10 2.36 28.80
CA VAL A 233 -9.61 1.23 29.59
C VAL A 233 -10.55 1.68 30.70
N GLN A 234 -10.28 2.82 31.34
CA GLN A 234 -11.15 3.39 32.36
C GLN A 234 -12.50 3.84 31.77
N ALA A 235 -12.48 4.49 30.61
CA ALA A 235 -13.70 4.91 29.91
C ALA A 235 -14.48 3.72 29.33
N TYR A 236 -13.77 2.73 28.78
CA TYR A 236 -14.33 1.58 28.09
C TYR A 236 -13.69 0.27 28.56
N PRO A 237 -14.11 -0.28 29.73
CA PRO A 237 -13.50 -1.48 30.31
C PRO A 237 -13.52 -2.73 29.42
N MET A 238 -14.44 -2.81 28.45
CA MET A 238 -14.46 -3.89 27.46
C MET A 238 -13.22 -3.91 26.54
N LEU A 239 -12.55 -2.76 26.36
CA LEU A 239 -11.33 -2.64 25.54
C LEU A 239 -10.06 -3.02 26.31
N LYS A 240 -10.16 -3.34 27.61
CA LYS A 240 -9.01 -3.70 28.45
C LYS A 240 -8.12 -4.75 27.81
N ASP A 241 -8.73 -5.84 27.33
CA ASP A 241 -7.99 -7.00 26.81
C ASP A 241 -7.15 -6.62 25.59
N ILE A 242 -7.75 -5.96 24.59
CA ILE A 242 -7.06 -5.54 23.37
C ILE A 242 -6.02 -4.45 23.64
N VAL A 243 -6.34 -3.44 24.44
CA VAL A 243 -5.40 -2.35 24.76
C VAL A 243 -4.17 -2.87 25.49
N HIS A 244 -4.37 -3.69 26.54
CA HIS A 244 -3.25 -4.21 27.34
C HIS A 244 -2.39 -5.18 26.54
N LYS A 245 -3.01 -5.99 25.66
CA LYS A 245 -2.28 -6.95 24.84
C LYS A 245 -1.49 -6.27 23.73
N LEU A 246 -2.06 -5.32 23.00
CA LEU A 246 -1.32 -4.53 22.01
C LEU A 246 -0.15 -3.78 22.67
N ASN A 247 -0.39 -3.13 23.82
CA ASN A 247 0.66 -2.44 24.57
C ASN A 247 1.75 -3.37 25.15
N ARG A 248 1.53 -4.68 25.15
CA ARG A 248 2.52 -5.68 25.57
C ARG A 248 3.25 -6.31 24.38
N VAL A 249 2.56 -6.47 23.25
CA VAL A 249 3.11 -7.08 22.03
C VAL A 249 4.04 -6.13 21.30
N PHE A 250 3.70 -4.84 21.27
CA PHE A 250 4.45 -3.83 20.53
C PHE A 250 5.33 -3.02 21.47
N ASP A 251 6.55 -2.70 21.03
CA ASP A 251 7.49 -1.88 21.77
C ASP A 251 7.03 -0.42 21.86
N ASP A 252 6.32 0.05 20.84
CA ASP A 252 5.61 1.33 20.89
C ASP A 252 4.19 1.19 20.35
N PHE A 253 3.21 1.41 21.22
CA PHE A 253 1.79 1.40 20.93
C PHE A 253 1.19 2.76 21.29
N ARG A 254 0.60 3.44 20.30
CA ARG A 254 -0.08 4.73 20.49
C ARG A 254 -1.46 4.70 19.86
N VAL A 255 -2.43 5.27 20.55
CA VAL A 255 -3.74 5.60 19.99
C VAL A 255 -3.82 7.12 19.89
N MET A 256 -3.93 7.64 18.68
CA MET A 256 -4.05 9.07 18.41
C MET A 256 -5.52 9.44 18.25
N ASP A 257 -5.95 10.49 18.93
CA ASP A 257 -7.23 11.15 18.66
C ASP A 257 -7.02 12.19 17.55
N ILE A 258 -7.57 11.89 16.37
CA ILE A 258 -7.59 12.75 15.18
C ILE A 258 -9.04 13.07 14.79
N SER A 259 -9.91 13.13 15.81
CA SER A 259 -11.34 13.40 15.61
C SER A 259 -11.56 14.81 15.10
N ILE A 260 -12.55 14.96 14.22
CA ILE A 260 -12.87 16.23 13.57
C ILE A 260 -14.30 16.67 13.88
N ASP A 261 -14.51 17.98 14.05
CA ASP A 261 -15.83 18.60 14.06
C ASP A 261 -16.12 19.18 12.69
N TRP A 262 -17.14 18.66 12.02
CA TRP A 262 -17.50 19.09 10.68
C TRP A 262 -18.95 19.56 10.66
N ASN A 263 -19.16 20.85 10.36
CA ASN A 263 -20.49 21.49 10.37
C ASN A 263 -21.32 21.20 11.65
N GLY A 264 -20.66 21.21 12.81
CA GLY A 264 -21.30 20.98 14.12
C GLY A 264 -21.48 19.50 14.49
N ILE A 265 -21.03 18.57 13.65
CA ILE A 265 -21.05 17.14 13.91
C ILE A 265 -19.64 16.63 14.22
N ARG A 266 -19.42 16.19 15.46
CA ARG A 266 -18.18 15.49 15.86
C ARG A 266 -18.15 14.08 15.25
N PHE A 267 -17.14 13.80 14.44
CA PHE A 267 -16.74 12.46 14.05
C PHE A 267 -15.57 12.04 14.93
N PHE A 268 -15.74 10.97 15.70
CA PHE A 268 -14.63 10.39 16.43
C PHE A 268 -13.78 9.61 15.43
N SER A 269 -12.51 9.96 15.31
CA SER A 269 -11.54 9.30 14.44
C SER A 269 -10.28 9.02 15.23
N TYR A 270 -9.85 7.76 15.22
CA TYR A 270 -8.65 7.32 15.91
C TYR A 270 -7.69 6.65 14.94
N LEU A 271 -6.41 6.92 15.14
CA LEU A 271 -5.31 6.28 14.44
C LEU A 271 -4.49 5.47 15.43
N VAL A 272 -4.19 4.21 15.12
CA VAL A 272 -3.34 3.36 15.93
C VAL A 272 -1.97 3.23 15.27
N LYS A 273 -0.93 3.61 16.01
CA LYS A 273 0.47 3.30 15.70
C LYS A 273 0.88 2.08 16.50
N THR A 274 1.46 1.09 15.82
CA THR A 274 2.17 -0.01 16.48
C THR A 274 3.55 -0.17 15.86
N GLU A 275 4.58 -0.31 16.69
CA GLU A 275 5.97 -0.52 16.28
C GLU A 275 6.54 -1.78 16.94
N TYR A 276 7.22 -2.62 16.16
CA TYR A 276 7.88 -3.83 16.64
C TYR A 276 9.39 -3.75 16.35
N HIS A 277 10.19 -3.59 17.42
CA HIS A 277 11.62 -3.24 17.41
C HIS A 277 12.53 -4.31 16.78
N PRO A 278 12.27 -5.63 16.87
CA PRO A 278 13.11 -6.62 16.20
C PRO A 278 13.21 -6.42 14.69
N THR A 279 12.29 -5.66 14.09
CA THR A 279 12.27 -5.46 12.65
C THR A 279 11.97 -4.03 12.20
N ARG A 280 11.88 -3.07 13.12
CA ARG A 280 11.46 -1.67 12.88
C ARG A 280 10.18 -1.55 12.04
N ASN A 281 9.28 -2.54 12.11
CA ASN A 281 8.02 -2.49 11.36
C ASN A 281 7.07 -1.53 12.07
N ILE A 282 6.67 -0.46 11.36
CA ILE A 282 5.72 0.52 11.88
C ILE A 282 4.42 0.45 11.11
N ILE A 283 3.33 0.21 11.83
CA ILE A 283 1.99 0.13 11.29
C ILE A 283 1.26 1.43 11.67
N PHE A 284 0.95 2.26 10.67
CA PHE A 284 0.20 3.52 10.82
C PHE A 284 -1.15 3.51 10.10
N SER A 285 -1.43 2.53 9.24
CA SER A 285 -2.67 2.49 8.45
C SER A 285 -3.94 2.12 9.25
N SER A 286 -3.85 1.95 10.57
CA SER A 286 -4.95 1.44 11.38
C SER A 286 -5.87 2.56 11.87
N GLY A 287 -6.93 2.81 11.12
CA GLY A 287 -7.92 3.85 11.38
C GLY A 287 -9.24 3.33 11.92
N GLY A 288 -10.01 4.21 12.56
CA GLY A 288 -11.38 3.92 12.96
C GLY A 288 -12.19 5.19 13.14
N THR A 289 -13.21 5.38 12.30
CA THR A 289 -14.17 6.49 12.43
C THR A 289 -15.60 6.03 12.75
N HIS A 290 -16.27 6.76 13.64
CA HIS A 290 -17.71 6.64 13.92
C HIS A 290 -18.27 7.87 14.65
N LEU A 291 -19.60 8.05 14.69
CA LEU A 291 -20.24 9.04 15.58
C LEU A 291 -20.27 8.64 17.06
N ASP A 292 -19.96 7.37 17.36
CA ASP A 292 -19.90 6.79 18.71
C ASP A 292 -18.42 6.55 19.03
N GLN A 293 -17.95 7.16 20.11
CA GLN A 293 -16.55 7.18 20.49
C GLN A 293 -15.99 5.76 20.74
N ARG A 294 -16.80 4.89 21.36
CA ARG A 294 -16.44 3.49 21.63
C ARG A 294 -16.28 2.74 20.31
N ILE A 295 -17.23 2.87 19.38
CA ILE A 295 -17.17 2.14 18.11
C ILE A 295 -15.99 2.59 17.24
N ALA A 296 -15.68 3.90 17.22
CA ALA A 296 -14.48 4.40 16.54
C ALA A 296 -13.19 3.78 17.12
N LEU A 297 -13.07 3.68 18.45
CA LEU A 297 -11.94 3.01 19.11
C LEU A 297 -11.89 1.50 18.79
N VAL A 298 -13.03 0.81 18.83
CA VAL A 298 -13.11 -0.63 18.47
C VAL A 298 -12.59 -0.85 17.05
N ARG A 299 -13.01 -0.02 16.09
CA ARG A 299 -12.56 -0.10 14.69
C ARG A 299 -11.05 0.10 14.57
N ALA A 300 -10.52 1.16 15.17
CA ALA A 300 -9.10 1.49 15.08
C ALA A 300 -8.20 0.40 15.69
N LEU A 301 -8.57 -0.10 16.87
CA LEU A 301 -7.82 -1.16 17.57
C LEU A 301 -7.91 -2.52 16.86
N THR A 302 -9.06 -2.85 16.26
CA THR A 302 -9.21 -4.12 15.53
C THR A 302 -8.53 -4.09 14.16
N GLU A 303 -8.43 -2.92 13.52
CA GLU A 303 -7.66 -2.73 12.29
C GLU A 303 -6.16 -2.99 12.50
N SER A 304 -5.59 -2.53 13.63
CA SER A 304 -4.17 -2.78 13.93
C SER A 304 -3.84 -4.25 14.12
N ILE A 305 -4.80 -5.05 14.58
CA ILE A 305 -4.64 -6.51 14.64
C ILE A 305 -4.60 -7.10 13.24
N GLN A 306 -5.47 -6.66 12.33
CA GLN A 306 -5.54 -7.20 10.96
C GLN A 306 -4.24 -6.95 10.18
N GLY A 307 -3.71 -5.71 10.26
CA GLY A 307 -2.49 -5.30 9.57
C GLY A 307 -1.21 -5.96 10.08
N PHE A 308 -1.23 -6.59 11.26
CA PHE A 308 -0.05 -7.26 11.81
C PHE A 308 0.28 -8.56 11.08
N ASN A 309 1.56 -8.79 10.77
CA ASN A 309 2.03 -10.07 10.29
C ASN A 309 3.47 -10.35 10.78
N GLU A 310 3.60 -11.34 11.66
CA GLU A 310 4.88 -11.71 12.30
C GLU A 310 5.94 -12.17 11.29
N ALA A 311 5.54 -12.80 10.17
CA ALA A 311 6.46 -13.29 9.14
C ALA A 311 6.91 -12.21 8.13
N PHE A 312 6.07 -11.20 7.88
CA PHE A 312 6.41 -10.02 7.07
C PHE A 312 6.96 -8.88 7.94
N SER A 313 7.11 -9.13 9.24
CA SER A 313 7.75 -8.18 10.14
C SER A 313 9.16 -7.86 9.66
N THR A 314 9.85 -8.78 8.97
CA THR A 314 11.20 -8.63 8.40
C THR A 314 11.33 -7.69 7.19
N THR A 315 10.21 -7.24 6.59
CA THR A 315 10.21 -6.17 5.59
C THR A 315 9.68 -4.91 6.25
N ARG A 316 10.48 -3.83 6.28
CA ARG A 316 10.18 -2.59 7.02
C ARG A 316 8.90 -1.85 6.58
N HIS A 317 8.11 -2.31 5.61
CA HIS A 317 7.27 -1.37 4.86
C HIS A 317 5.78 -1.72 4.76
N GLN A 318 4.94 -0.84 5.28
CA GLN A 318 3.56 -0.66 4.80
C GLN A 318 3.50 -0.03 3.39
N THR A 319 4.65 0.32 2.81
CA THR A 319 4.78 0.78 1.42
C THR A 319 4.80 -0.45 0.53
N TRP A 320 3.72 -0.70 -0.20
CA TRP A 320 3.73 -1.74 -1.23
C TRP A 320 4.49 -1.19 -2.45
N GLY A 321 5.24 -2.03 -3.16
CA GLY A 321 5.80 -1.70 -4.48
C GLY A 321 7.11 -0.89 -4.51
N GLU A 322 7.43 -0.37 -5.70
CA GLU A 322 8.72 0.25 -6.08
C GLU A 322 8.94 1.66 -5.46
N ASN A 323 7.98 2.20 -4.68
CA ASN A 323 8.01 3.54 -4.06
C ASN A 323 8.59 3.57 -2.63
N ARG A 324 9.56 2.69 -2.35
CA ARG A 324 10.08 2.43 -1.00
C ARG A 324 10.63 3.69 -0.30
N LEU A 325 11.40 4.54 -0.99
CA LEU A 325 12.10 5.69 -0.37
C LEU A 325 11.15 6.83 0.05
N PHE A 326 10.16 7.20 -0.79
CA PHE A 326 9.17 8.21 -0.41
C PHE A 326 8.29 7.71 0.73
N GLY A 327 7.84 6.45 0.63
CA GLY A 327 7.01 5.86 1.66
C GLY A 327 7.77 5.72 2.99
N GLU A 328 9.06 5.36 2.99
CA GLU A 328 9.92 5.35 4.17
C GLU A 328 10.02 6.75 4.82
N TYR A 329 10.41 7.78 4.06
CA TYR A 329 10.52 9.15 4.58
C TYR A 329 9.18 9.67 5.12
N PHE A 330 8.07 9.40 4.42
CA PHE A 330 6.74 9.78 4.85
C PHE A 330 6.32 9.07 6.13
N ILE A 331 6.56 7.74 6.21
CA ILE A 331 6.32 6.93 7.41
C ILE A 331 7.15 7.44 8.59
N GLU A 332 8.42 7.81 8.39
CA GLU A 332 9.28 8.38 9.43
C GLU A 332 8.80 9.74 9.90
N ARG A 333 8.41 10.63 8.99
CA ARG A 333 7.83 11.93 9.36
C ARG A 333 6.56 11.77 10.19
N VAL A 334 5.68 10.87 9.78
CA VAL A 334 4.44 10.55 10.51
C VAL A 334 4.76 9.91 11.86
N ARG A 335 5.75 9.01 11.92
CA ARG A 335 6.26 8.40 13.16
C ARG A 335 6.73 9.47 14.14
N ASP A 336 7.58 10.38 13.68
CA ASP A 336 8.14 11.46 14.48
C ASP A 336 7.05 12.40 14.99
N LYS A 337 6.08 12.74 14.13
CA LYS A 337 4.92 13.53 14.53
C LYS A 337 4.14 12.86 15.65
N ILE A 338 3.85 11.57 15.52
CA ILE A 338 3.12 10.79 16.53
C ILE A 338 3.93 10.69 17.83
N ASN A 339 5.24 10.45 17.74
CA ASN A 339 6.13 10.32 18.89
C ASN A 339 6.26 11.63 19.69
N ARG A 340 6.14 12.78 19.02
CA ARG A 340 6.19 14.12 19.65
C ARG A 340 4.83 14.61 20.15
N ALA A 341 3.74 13.92 19.82
CA ALA A 341 2.40 14.36 20.17
C ALA A 341 2.18 14.35 21.69
N GLU A 342 1.48 15.37 22.20
CA GLU A 342 1.13 15.47 23.61
C GLU A 342 0.23 14.29 24.02
N GLN A 343 0.50 13.67 25.17
CA GLN A 343 -0.34 12.62 25.71
C GLN A 343 -1.45 13.20 26.60
N LYS A 344 -2.71 12.83 26.34
CA LYS A 344 -3.91 13.28 27.08
C LYS A 344 -4.74 12.09 27.57
N LYS A 345 -5.51 12.32 28.64
CA LYS A 345 -6.52 11.35 29.07
C LYS A 345 -7.76 11.45 28.18
N LEU A 346 -8.29 10.30 27.77
CA LEU A 346 -9.55 10.20 27.08
C LEU A 346 -10.68 10.73 27.99
N VAL A 347 -11.45 11.68 27.47
CA VAL A 347 -12.71 12.09 28.09
C VAL A 347 -13.83 11.30 27.43
N GLN A 348 -14.50 10.46 28.22
CA GLN A 348 -15.59 9.63 27.73
C GLN A 348 -16.74 10.51 27.21
N LYS A 349 -17.17 10.25 25.97
CA LYS A 349 -18.32 10.87 25.32
C LYS A 349 -19.27 9.77 24.86
N THR A 350 -20.51 9.82 25.34
CA THR A 350 -21.56 8.90 24.94
C THR A 350 -22.55 9.61 24.01
N ARG A 351 -23.02 8.88 23.00
CA ARG A 351 -24.15 9.27 22.16
C ARG A 351 -25.04 8.05 22.00
N GLU A 352 -26.33 8.26 22.17
CA GLU A 352 -27.35 7.22 22.02
C GLU A 352 -28.23 7.58 20.82
N TYR A 353 -28.53 6.57 20.03
CA TYR A 353 -29.37 6.62 18.84
C TYR A 353 -30.37 5.48 18.93
N ASP A 354 -31.63 5.74 18.63
CA ASP A 354 -32.65 4.70 18.70
C ASP A 354 -32.56 3.75 17.49
N HIS A 355 -32.15 4.29 16.33
CA HIS A 355 -32.06 3.57 15.06
C HIS A 355 -30.80 3.92 14.26
N ILE A 356 -30.36 3.01 13.36
CA ILE A 356 -29.25 3.28 12.44
C ILE A 356 -29.54 4.51 11.57
N ARG A 357 -30.81 4.71 11.24
CA ARG A 357 -31.28 5.85 10.43
C ARG A 357 -30.98 7.19 11.11
N ASP A 358 -31.01 7.25 12.43
CA ASP A 358 -30.69 8.48 13.17
C ASP A 358 -29.20 8.82 13.08
N ILE A 359 -28.35 7.79 13.05
CA ILE A 359 -26.91 7.93 12.83
C ILE A 359 -26.67 8.48 11.43
N TRP A 360 -27.32 7.91 10.41
CA TRP A 360 -27.26 8.39 9.03
C TRP A 360 -27.70 9.85 8.93
N GLN A 361 -28.88 10.19 9.43
CA GLN A 361 -29.40 11.56 9.39
C GLN A 361 -28.49 12.56 10.11
N THR A 362 -27.83 12.13 11.19
CA THR A 362 -26.89 12.98 11.93
C THR A 362 -25.59 13.16 11.15
N ALA A 363 -25.02 12.08 10.61
CA ALA A 363 -23.76 12.12 9.87
C ALA A 363 -23.90 12.90 8.55
N ALA A 364 -24.98 12.66 7.80
CA ALA A 364 -25.21 13.29 6.50
C ALA A 364 -25.35 14.82 6.58
N ARG A 365 -25.85 15.36 7.70
CA ARG A 365 -25.93 16.83 7.95
C ARG A 365 -24.57 17.51 7.97
N ALA A 366 -23.49 16.77 8.15
CA ALA A 366 -22.15 17.31 8.08
C ALA A 366 -21.79 17.73 6.65
N PHE A 367 -22.31 17.07 5.62
CA PHE A 367 -21.85 17.26 4.25
C PHE A 367 -22.89 17.98 3.41
N LYS A 368 -22.42 18.76 2.44
CA LYS A 368 -23.31 19.44 1.49
C LYS A 368 -23.98 18.45 0.55
N GLN A 369 -23.24 17.40 0.16
CA GLN A 369 -23.68 16.35 -0.75
C GLN A 369 -23.04 15.02 -0.35
N VAL A 370 -23.83 13.96 -0.42
CA VAL A 370 -23.37 12.57 -0.27
C VAL A 370 -23.98 11.80 -1.43
N LEU A 371 -23.13 11.45 -2.40
CA LEU A 371 -23.52 10.73 -3.60
C LEU A 371 -23.39 9.23 -3.35
N VAL A 372 -24.39 8.47 -3.76
CA VAL A 372 -24.42 7.02 -3.60
C VAL A 372 -24.77 6.34 -4.91
N LEU A 373 -23.94 5.36 -5.26
CA LEU A 373 -24.25 4.37 -6.30
C LEU A 373 -24.66 3.05 -5.64
N ASN A 374 -25.82 2.52 -6.03
CA ASN A 374 -26.24 1.19 -5.63
C ASN A 374 -25.58 0.12 -6.53
N CYS A 375 -24.75 -0.71 -5.91
CA CYS A 375 -24.02 -1.81 -6.53
C CYS A 375 -24.57 -3.19 -6.13
N THR A 376 -25.75 -3.25 -5.49
CA THR A 376 -26.34 -4.49 -4.98
C THR A 376 -26.60 -5.47 -6.11
N HIS A 377 -25.86 -6.58 -6.13
CA HIS A 377 -26.08 -7.64 -7.09
C HIS A 377 -27.22 -8.57 -6.62
N GLN A 378 -28.26 -8.71 -7.44
CA GLN A 378 -29.48 -9.47 -7.08
C GLN A 378 -29.20 -10.95 -6.78
N GLY A 379 -28.20 -11.54 -7.44
CA GLY A 379 -27.78 -12.93 -7.18
C GLY A 379 -27.16 -13.14 -5.80
N LEU A 380 -26.53 -12.10 -5.23
CA LEU A 380 -25.91 -12.14 -3.89
C LEU A 380 -26.92 -11.73 -2.81
N GLY A 381 -27.75 -10.71 -3.08
CA GLY A 381 -28.82 -10.27 -2.17
C GLY A 381 -28.32 -9.59 -0.90
N ILE A 382 -27.12 -9.01 -0.94
CA ILE A 382 -26.53 -8.19 0.13
C ILE A 382 -26.42 -6.75 -0.37
N PRO A 383 -27.02 -5.76 0.34
CA PRO A 383 -26.84 -4.35 0.03
C PRO A 383 -25.36 -3.97 -0.08
N ALA A 384 -24.99 -3.38 -1.22
CA ALA A 384 -23.64 -2.90 -1.50
C ALA A 384 -23.71 -1.57 -2.24
N HIS A 385 -22.87 -0.62 -1.83
CA HIS A 385 -22.87 0.75 -2.33
C HIS A 385 -21.46 1.28 -2.53
N ILE A 386 -21.34 2.29 -3.40
CA ILE A 386 -20.19 3.19 -3.42
C ILE A 386 -20.68 4.54 -2.90
N VAL A 387 -20.02 5.05 -1.86
CA VAL A 387 -20.29 6.36 -1.28
C VAL A 387 -19.21 7.34 -1.72
N TYR A 388 -19.61 8.49 -2.25
CA TYR A 388 -18.73 9.57 -2.67
C TYR A 388 -19.14 10.88 -2.00
N ILE A 389 -18.19 11.55 -1.34
CA ILE A 389 -18.41 12.81 -0.63
C ILE A 389 -17.48 13.88 -1.21
N PRO A 390 -17.98 14.78 -2.09
CA PRO A 390 -17.16 15.79 -2.74
C PRO A 390 -16.38 16.66 -1.76
N ASP A 391 -17.00 17.03 -0.62
CA ASP A 391 -16.43 17.93 0.39
C ASP A 391 -15.07 17.44 0.97
N ILE A 392 -14.78 16.14 0.89
CA ILE A 392 -13.57 15.52 1.46
C ILE A 392 -12.78 14.68 0.45
N PHE A 393 -13.23 14.59 -0.82
CA PHE A 393 -12.71 13.65 -1.80
C PHE A 393 -11.20 13.80 -2.08
N SER A 394 -10.70 15.02 -2.31
CA SER A 394 -9.31 15.23 -2.77
C SER A 394 -8.26 14.66 -1.81
N LYS A 395 -8.56 14.68 -0.50
CA LYS A 395 -7.68 14.09 0.53
C LYS A 395 -7.94 12.60 0.76
N THR A 396 -9.15 12.11 0.50
CA THR A 396 -9.38 10.65 0.49
C THR A 396 -8.75 9.97 -0.72
N TYR A 397 -8.61 10.69 -1.84
CA TYR A 397 -7.99 10.23 -3.09
C TYR A 397 -6.47 10.10 -2.98
N SER A 398 -5.81 10.94 -2.19
CA SER A 398 -4.36 10.80 -1.98
C SER A 398 -3.99 9.64 -1.05
N TRP A 399 -4.94 9.08 -0.30
CA TRP A 399 -4.66 7.99 0.64
C TRP A 399 -4.16 6.69 -0.04
N PRO A 400 -4.81 6.15 -1.09
CA PRO A 400 -4.26 5.04 -1.86
C PRO A 400 -2.89 5.35 -2.49
N LEU A 401 -2.66 6.60 -2.92
CA LEU A 401 -1.39 7.04 -3.50
C LEU A 401 -0.26 7.02 -2.45
N ASN A 402 -0.55 7.46 -1.22
CA ASN A 402 0.41 7.52 -0.11
C ASN A 402 0.76 6.16 0.51
N PHE A 403 -0.11 5.14 0.38
CA PHE A 403 0.01 3.86 1.10
C PHE A 403 -0.09 2.59 0.23
N HIS A 404 -0.14 2.74 -1.11
CA HIS A 404 -0.31 1.67 -2.10
C HIS A 404 -1.27 0.55 -1.67
N ILE A 405 -2.57 0.88 -1.59
CA ILE A 405 -3.64 -0.11 -1.43
C ILE A 405 -4.51 -0.08 -2.69
N GLY A 406 -3.94 -0.46 -3.83
CA GLY A 406 -4.63 -0.58 -5.12
C GLY A 406 -3.80 -0.14 -6.33
N THR A 407 -4.15 -0.67 -7.50
CA THR A 407 -3.69 -0.26 -8.83
C THR A 407 -3.95 1.25 -9.02
N PRO A 408 -2.96 2.11 -9.29
CA PRO A 408 -3.21 3.42 -9.88
C PRO A 408 -4.13 3.32 -11.10
N PRO A 409 -4.90 4.37 -11.41
CA PRO A 409 -5.76 4.34 -12.58
C PRO A 409 -4.92 4.30 -13.87
N VAL A 410 -5.07 3.21 -14.62
CA VAL A 410 -4.53 3.05 -15.98
C VAL A 410 -5.54 3.56 -17.01
N GLU A 411 -5.13 4.45 -17.90
CA GLU A 411 -5.48 4.29 -19.32
C GLU A 411 -4.49 5.02 -20.24
N GLY A 412 -3.70 4.24 -21.00
CA GLY A 412 -3.66 4.19 -22.47
C GLY A 412 -3.39 5.44 -23.32
N LYS A 413 -3.45 6.66 -22.78
CA LYS A 413 -3.01 7.88 -23.45
C LYS A 413 -2.13 8.62 -22.48
N ILE A 414 -0.92 8.97 -22.93
CA ILE A 414 -0.17 10.08 -22.32
C ILE A 414 -1.09 11.30 -22.48
N ILE A 415 -1.93 11.55 -21.47
CA ILE A 415 -2.67 12.78 -21.35
C ILE A 415 -1.59 13.86 -21.20
N PRO A 416 -1.40 14.76 -22.18
CA PRO A 416 -0.44 15.84 -22.06
C PRO A 416 -1.08 16.94 -21.20
N ARG A 417 -1.41 16.60 -19.95
CA ARG A 417 -1.75 17.57 -18.93
C ARG A 417 -0.83 17.36 -17.76
N ASN A 418 0.13 18.28 -17.73
CA ASN A 418 1.06 18.56 -16.67
C ASN A 418 2.12 17.45 -16.59
N LEU A 419 3.39 17.83 -16.65
CA LEU A 419 4.45 17.00 -16.09
C LEU A 419 4.23 16.97 -14.57
N GLU A 420 3.23 16.21 -14.11
CA GLU A 420 2.84 16.08 -12.71
C GLU A 420 4.06 15.64 -11.91
N GLY A 421 4.62 16.48 -11.05
CA GLY A 421 5.61 16.05 -10.06
C GLY A 421 7.01 15.71 -10.60
N LEU A 422 8.05 16.12 -9.87
CA LEU A 422 9.36 15.48 -9.90
C LEU A 422 9.29 13.97 -9.60
N GLU A 423 8.24 13.61 -8.86
CA GLU A 423 7.90 12.27 -8.42
C GLU A 423 7.36 11.40 -9.56
N SER A 424 6.45 11.88 -10.43
CA SER A 424 5.91 11.03 -11.52
C SER A 424 6.90 10.77 -12.65
N LEU A 425 7.97 11.57 -12.75
CA LEU A 425 9.13 11.22 -13.57
C LEU A 425 9.82 9.95 -13.07
N PHE A 426 9.85 9.76 -11.76
CA PHE A 426 10.48 8.62 -11.11
C PHE A 426 9.56 7.40 -11.05
N PHE A 427 8.25 7.64 -10.89
CA PHE A 427 7.23 6.63 -10.65
C PHE A 427 6.52 6.14 -11.93
N MET A 428 7.23 6.07 -13.06
CA MET A 428 6.68 5.49 -14.28
C MET A 428 6.56 3.97 -14.16
N THR A 429 5.58 3.48 -13.41
CA THR A 429 5.26 2.04 -13.34
C THR A 429 4.39 1.64 -14.54
N PRO A 430 4.78 0.63 -15.32
CA PRO A 430 3.93 0.07 -16.37
C PRO A 430 2.91 -0.87 -15.75
N GLU A 431 1.64 -0.47 -15.73
CA GLU A 431 0.54 -1.34 -15.33
C GLU A 431 -0.22 -1.96 -16.52
N ASN A 432 0.16 -1.63 -17.75
CA ASN A 432 -0.43 -2.20 -18.95
C ASN A 432 0.56 -3.16 -19.62
N GLU A 433 0.18 -4.44 -19.80
CA GLU A 433 0.96 -5.43 -20.57
C GLU A 433 1.14 -5.00 -22.05
N GLU A 434 0.38 -4.01 -22.52
CA GLU A 434 0.41 -3.53 -23.91
C GLU A 434 1.47 -2.45 -24.21
N VAL A 435 2.01 -1.73 -23.22
CA VAL A 435 3.08 -0.73 -23.45
C VAL A 435 4.41 -1.30 -22.97
N PRO A 436 5.40 -1.50 -23.86
CA PRO A 436 6.68 -2.06 -23.47
C PRO A 436 7.35 -1.22 -22.37
N ARG A 437 7.81 -1.86 -21.28
CA ARG A 437 8.56 -1.20 -20.19
C ARG A 437 9.73 -0.34 -20.71
N SER A 438 10.32 -0.75 -21.84
CA SER A 438 11.40 -0.04 -22.53
C SER A 438 11.00 1.34 -23.06
N ALA A 439 9.75 1.58 -23.45
CA ALA A 439 9.29 2.88 -23.93
C ALA A 439 9.21 3.92 -22.81
N PHE A 440 8.72 3.52 -21.63
CA PHE A 440 8.64 4.37 -20.44
C PHE A 440 10.03 4.69 -19.86
N ARG A 441 10.88 3.67 -19.72
CA ARG A 441 12.28 3.85 -19.30
C ARG A 441 13.03 4.79 -20.24
N LYS A 442 12.80 4.68 -21.55
CA LYS A 442 13.36 5.60 -22.54
C LYS A 442 12.91 7.04 -22.31
N THR A 443 11.62 7.30 -22.10
CA THR A 443 11.11 8.66 -21.83
C THR A 443 11.69 9.26 -20.55
N TYR A 444 11.82 8.46 -19.48
CA TYR A 444 12.50 8.88 -18.25
C TYR A 444 13.94 9.34 -18.52
N PHE A 445 14.73 8.54 -19.24
CA PHE A 445 16.10 8.88 -19.60
C PHE A 445 16.19 10.05 -20.59
N GLU A 446 15.23 10.24 -21.50
CA GLU A 446 15.13 11.42 -22.38
C GLU A 446 14.93 12.71 -21.57
N LEU A 447 14.08 12.67 -20.54
CA LEU A 447 13.78 13.81 -19.68
C LEU A 447 14.97 14.13 -18.76
N LEU A 448 15.61 13.11 -18.17
CA LEU A 448 16.85 13.28 -17.40
C LEU A 448 17.98 13.88 -18.23
N ALA A 449 18.21 13.35 -19.45
CA ALA A 449 19.19 13.92 -20.37
C ALA A 449 18.85 15.37 -20.74
N GLY A 450 17.56 15.71 -20.81
CA GLY A 450 17.06 17.07 -21.02
C GLY A 450 17.46 18.07 -19.94
N THR A 451 17.86 17.64 -18.74
CA THR A 451 18.35 18.53 -17.66
C THR A 451 19.71 19.17 -17.97
N GLY A 452 20.49 18.58 -18.89
CA GLY A 452 21.86 19.02 -19.19
C GLY A 452 22.87 18.76 -18.05
N ASP A 453 22.48 18.06 -16.98
CA ASP A 453 23.35 17.72 -15.87
C ASP A 453 24.01 16.34 -16.08
N GLN A 454 25.15 16.34 -16.79
CA GLN A 454 25.88 15.11 -17.09
C GLN A 454 26.30 14.35 -15.82
N ALA A 455 26.64 15.05 -14.75
CA ALA A 455 27.06 14.39 -13.50
C ALA A 455 25.88 13.69 -12.82
N LEU A 456 24.68 14.30 -12.85
CA LEU A 456 23.45 13.67 -12.35
C LEU A 456 23.09 12.44 -13.21
N LEU A 457 23.19 12.58 -14.53
CA LEU A 457 22.93 11.48 -15.46
C LEU A 457 23.90 10.32 -15.21
N ASP A 458 25.20 10.58 -15.13
CA ASP A 458 26.23 9.59 -14.84
C ASP A 458 26.05 8.97 -13.44
N PHE A 459 25.57 9.76 -12.47
CA PHE A 459 25.24 9.28 -11.13
C PHE A 459 24.07 8.29 -11.17
N VAL A 460 22.95 8.65 -11.78
CA VAL A 460 21.77 7.77 -11.92
C VAL A 460 22.12 6.51 -12.70
N ILE A 461 22.95 6.63 -13.75
CA ILE A 461 23.45 5.49 -14.54
C ILE A 461 24.29 4.53 -13.70
N ARG A 462 25.20 5.06 -12.87
CA ARG A 462 26.10 4.23 -12.05
C ARG A 462 25.40 3.53 -10.90
N PHE A 463 24.36 4.15 -10.33
CA PHE A 463 23.70 3.67 -9.11
C PHE A 463 22.38 2.93 -9.35
N TYR A 464 21.64 3.26 -10.42
CA TYR A 464 20.26 2.79 -10.59
C TYR A 464 19.96 2.13 -11.95
N ALA A 465 20.93 2.05 -12.86
CA ALA A 465 20.73 1.55 -14.22
C ALA A 465 21.51 0.25 -14.48
N GLY A 466 20.86 -0.78 -15.03
CA GLY A 466 21.49 -1.99 -15.54
C GLY A 466 22.24 -1.75 -16.87
N ARG A 467 22.85 -2.79 -17.45
CA ARG A 467 23.59 -2.67 -18.73
C ARG A 467 22.66 -2.37 -19.93
N GLU A 468 21.40 -2.80 -19.90
CA GLU A 468 20.42 -2.48 -20.96
C GLU A 468 20.14 -0.97 -21.00
N GLU A 469 19.98 -0.34 -19.84
CA GLU A 469 19.80 1.10 -19.70
C GLU A 469 21.06 1.88 -20.11
N GLN A 470 22.26 1.36 -19.79
CA GLN A 470 23.53 1.94 -20.25
C GLN A 470 23.65 1.93 -21.79
N ASN A 471 23.16 0.87 -22.45
CA ASN A 471 23.14 0.76 -23.91
C ASN A 471 22.10 1.71 -24.55
N ILE A 472 20.88 1.77 -24.02
CA ILE A 472 19.84 2.73 -24.45
C ILE A 472 20.36 4.18 -24.35
N LEU A 473 21.08 4.49 -23.28
CA LEU A 473 21.66 5.81 -23.04
C LEU A 473 22.85 6.13 -23.95
N SER A 474 23.68 5.13 -24.29
CA SER A 474 24.79 5.31 -25.23
C SER A 474 24.32 5.71 -26.64
N ASP A 475 23.12 5.24 -27.04
CA ASP A 475 22.45 5.63 -28.29
C ASP A 475 21.78 7.03 -28.20
N MET A 476 21.45 7.49 -26.99
CA MET A 476 20.75 8.76 -26.74
C MET A 476 21.70 9.93 -26.46
N THR A 477 22.94 9.66 -26.03
CA THR A 477 24.03 10.64 -25.92
C THR A 477 24.46 11.12 -27.31
N GLY A 478 23.70 12.05 -27.86
CA GLY A 478 23.94 12.65 -29.17
C GLY A 478 22.71 13.29 -29.82
N SER A 479 21.50 13.00 -29.32
CA SER A 479 20.27 13.59 -29.87
C SER A 479 19.70 14.69 -28.95
N ALA A 480 19.40 15.85 -29.53
CA ALA A 480 18.79 16.96 -28.80
C ALA A 480 17.34 16.59 -28.46
N TRP A 481 17.01 16.54 -27.16
CA TRP A 481 15.64 16.45 -26.68
C TRP A 481 14.80 17.57 -27.31
N LYS A 482 13.64 17.22 -27.88
CA LYS A 482 12.66 18.19 -28.38
C LYS A 482 11.54 18.32 -27.37
N PRO A 483 11.34 19.50 -26.76
CA PRO A 483 10.26 19.69 -25.80
C PRO A 483 8.90 19.43 -26.45
N LEU A 484 8.02 18.76 -25.71
CA LEU A 484 6.58 18.88 -25.93
C LEU A 484 6.15 20.35 -25.75
N PRO A 485 5.03 20.81 -26.35
CA PRO A 485 4.60 22.19 -26.22
C PRO A 485 4.37 22.57 -24.75
N ILE A 486 5.20 23.46 -24.22
CA ILE A 486 5.15 23.91 -22.82
C ILE A 486 3.88 24.73 -22.59
N THR A 487 3.10 24.38 -21.57
CA THR A 487 1.95 25.21 -21.17
C THR A 487 2.38 26.30 -20.18
N ARG A 488 1.59 27.37 -20.07
CA ARG A 488 1.84 28.43 -19.08
C ARG A 488 1.85 27.89 -17.64
N TRP A 489 1.12 26.82 -17.37
CA TRP A 489 0.92 26.24 -16.04
C TRP A 489 2.14 25.43 -15.58
N ASP A 490 2.82 24.73 -16.49
CA ASP A 490 4.05 23.97 -16.17
C ASP A 490 5.16 24.89 -15.64
N ASN A 491 5.17 26.16 -16.04
CA ASN A 491 6.15 27.14 -15.57
C ASN A 491 5.88 27.66 -14.14
N GLU A 492 4.67 27.54 -13.62
CA GLU A 492 4.26 28.16 -12.34
C GLU A 492 4.07 27.13 -11.21
N ASP A 493 4.01 25.83 -11.53
CA ASP A 493 3.87 24.75 -10.56
C ASP A 493 5.23 24.32 -9.97
N PRO A 494 5.50 24.54 -8.67
CA PRO A 494 6.77 24.19 -8.03
C PRO A 494 7.08 22.70 -7.97
N GLU A 495 6.11 21.83 -8.26
CA GLU A 495 6.34 20.38 -8.30
C GLU A 495 6.53 19.87 -9.73
N SER A 496 6.39 20.70 -10.78
CA SER A 496 6.57 20.23 -12.16
C SER A 496 8.04 20.03 -12.53
N PHE A 497 8.30 19.11 -13.48
CA PHE A 497 9.63 18.98 -14.06
C PHE A 497 10.12 20.26 -14.74
N VAL A 498 9.24 21.04 -15.36
CA VAL A 498 9.59 22.29 -16.05
C VAL A 498 10.08 23.33 -15.04
N TYR A 499 9.43 23.42 -13.89
CA TYR A 499 9.85 24.27 -12.78
C TYR A 499 11.18 23.80 -12.20
N PHE A 500 11.33 22.51 -11.92
CA PHE A 500 12.61 21.93 -11.48
C PHE A 500 13.75 22.20 -12.48
N HIS A 501 13.53 21.92 -13.75
CA HIS A 501 14.48 22.17 -14.83
C HIS A 501 14.86 23.65 -14.91
N ARG A 502 13.90 24.56 -14.74
CA ARG A 502 14.17 26.01 -14.67
C ARG A 502 15.04 26.35 -13.46
N VAL A 503 14.66 25.90 -12.26
CA VAL A 503 15.39 26.20 -11.02
C VAL A 503 16.81 25.63 -11.06
N MET A 504 17.00 24.45 -11.66
CA MET A 504 18.32 23.87 -11.93
C MET A 504 19.21 24.83 -12.75
N ASN A 505 18.63 25.46 -13.77
CA ASN A 505 19.31 26.34 -14.72
C ASN A 505 19.38 27.83 -14.29
N GLU A 506 18.86 28.20 -13.12
CA GLU A 506 18.99 29.54 -12.56
C GLU A 506 20.42 29.88 -12.10
N LYS A 507 20.71 31.18 -11.87
CA LYS A 507 22.06 31.65 -11.48
C LYS A 507 22.51 31.07 -10.13
N LYS A 508 23.80 30.67 -10.06
CA LYS A 508 24.44 30.11 -8.86
C LYS A 508 24.32 31.02 -7.62
N GLY A 509 24.18 30.41 -6.45
CA GLY A 509 24.30 31.08 -5.14
C GLY A 509 23.01 31.58 -4.49
N ASN A 510 21.82 31.28 -5.03
CA ASN A 510 20.56 31.56 -4.34
C ASN A 510 20.24 30.45 -3.32
N GLN A 511 20.16 30.80 -2.03
CA GLN A 511 19.92 29.86 -0.94
C GLN A 511 18.52 29.22 -1.00
N GLU A 512 17.51 29.93 -1.52
CA GLU A 512 16.18 29.36 -1.76
C GLU A 512 16.21 28.30 -2.85
N ARG A 513 16.97 28.54 -3.94
CA ARG A 513 17.22 27.56 -4.99
C ARG A 513 17.94 26.33 -4.45
N ILE A 514 19.02 26.52 -3.69
CA ILE A 514 19.82 25.40 -3.16
C ILE A 514 18.97 24.54 -2.23
N THR A 515 18.18 25.18 -1.35
CA THR A 515 17.25 24.49 -0.45
C THR A 515 16.19 23.73 -1.24
N TYR A 516 15.61 24.35 -2.27
CA TYR A 516 14.65 23.70 -3.15
C TYR A 516 15.27 22.47 -3.85
N LEU A 517 16.47 22.59 -4.41
CA LEU A 517 17.13 21.49 -5.14
C LEU A 517 17.55 20.34 -4.23
N ILE A 518 18.05 20.62 -3.02
CA ILE A 518 18.32 19.59 -2.00
C ILE A 518 17.03 18.83 -1.67
N ASN A 519 15.95 19.56 -1.35
CA ASN A 519 14.67 18.95 -1.02
C ASN A 519 14.10 18.15 -2.20
N ALA A 520 14.24 18.65 -3.42
CA ALA A 520 13.84 17.96 -4.65
C ALA A 520 14.64 16.66 -4.85
N TYR A 521 15.96 16.68 -4.69
CA TYR A 521 16.80 15.47 -4.78
C TYR A 521 16.51 14.46 -3.68
N GLN A 522 16.16 14.91 -2.48
CA GLN A 522 15.69 14.04 -1.40
C GLN A 522 14.36 13.38 -1.77
N ARG A 523 13.38 14.15 -2.27
CA ARG A 523 12.08 13.62 -2.74
C ARG A 523 12.24 12.59 -3.87
N MET A 524 13.23 12.77 -4.75
CA MET A 524 13.54 11.86 -5.86
C MET A 524 14.47 10.69 -5.48
N GLY A 525 14.90 10.55 -4.23
CA GLY A 525 15.78 9.44 -3.81
C GLY A 525 17.24 9.56 -4.30
N TRP A 526 17.70 10.75 -4.72
CA TRP A 526 19.08 11.01 -5.17
C TRP A 526 19.95 11.59 -4.07
N ILE A 527 19.80 11.10 -2.84
CA ILE A 527 20.52 11.58 -1.66
C ILE A 527 22.04 11.50 -1.87
N ASN A 528 22.50 10.41 -2.47
CA ASN A 528 23.89 10.15 -2.81
C ASN A 528 24.48 11.12 -3.85
N TYR A 529 23.64 11.81 -4.64
CA TYR A 529 24.06 12.85 -5.58
C TYR A 529 24.22 14.22 -4.92
N ILE A 530 23.53 14.48 -3.80
CA ILE A 530 23.55 15.78 -3.12
C ILE A 530 24.98 16.27 -2.80
N PRO A 531 25.91 15.43 -2.30
CA PRO A 531 27.30 15.83 -2.11
C PRO A 531 28.02 16.21 -3.41
N GLU A 532 27.76 15.50 -4.51
CA GLU A 532 28.33 15.81 -5.83
C GLU A 532 27.76 17.12 -6.40
N PHE A 533 26.45 17.33 -6.25
CA PHE A 533 25.75 18.56 -6.60
C PHE A 533 26.30 19.77 -5.82
N LEU A 534 26.43 19.67 -4.50
CA LEU A 534 26.93 20.77 -3.65
C LEU A 534 28.39 21.11 -3.98
N LYS A 535 29.22 20.10 -4.23
CA LYS A 535 30.60 20.27 -4.72
C LYS A 535 30.65 20.97 -6.08
N LYS A 536 29.77 20.59 -7.02
CA LYS A 536 29.64 21.24 -8.35
C LYS A 536 29.19 22.70 -8.26
N GLU A 537 28.38 23.03 -7.26
CA GLU A 537 27.93 24.40 -6.98
C GLU A 537 28.96 25.23 -6.20
N GLY A 538 30.08 24.64 -5.78
CA GLY A 538 31.13 25.32 -5.02
C GLY A 538 30.73 25.61 -3.57
N LEU A 539 29.83 24.80 -3.02
CA LEU A 539 29.31 24.91 -1.66
C LEU A 539 29.96 23.81 -0.81
N GLU A 540 30.60 24.20 0.29
CA GLU A 540 31.12 23.24 1.28
C GLU A 540 30.02 22.85 2.26
N ILE A 541 29.85 21.55 2.45
CA ILE A 541 29.06 20.98 3.55
C ILE A 541 29.93 21.06 4.81
N SER A 542 29.41 21.61 5.91
CA SER A 542 30.01 21.44 7.23
C SER A 542 29.64 20.04 7.74
N TRP A 543 30.54 19.08 7.52
CA TRP A 543 30.42 17.67 7.93
C TRP A 543 30.39 17.48 9.47
N GLU A 544 30.67 18.54 10.22
CA GLU A 544 30.78 18.54 11.68
C GLU A 544 29.43 18.51 12.40
N ASN A 545 28.33 18.86 11.71
CA ASN A 545 27.04 19.11 12.36
C ASN A 545 26.05 17.94 12.40
N ASP A 546 26.33 16.82 11.72
CA ASP A 546 25.34 15.75 11.49
C ASP A 546 25.93 14.32 11.56
N ILE A 547 26.94 14.07 12.41
CA ILE A 547 27.61 12.75 12.57
C ILE A 547 26.60 11.61 12.81
N ASP A 548 25.53 11.85 13.57
CA ASP A 548 24.51 10.85 13.89
C ASP A 548 23.78 10.33 12.63
N LYS A 549 23.49 11.21 11.66
CA LYS A 549 22.83 10.82 10.39
C LYS A 549 23.71 9.91 9.54
N TYR A 550 25.03 10.05 9.64
CA TYR A 550 25.97 9.22 8.89
C TYR A 550 26.24 7.88 9.59
N LEU A 551 26.20 7.84 10.92
CA LEU A 551 26.22 6.60 11.68
C LEU A 551 24.98 5.74 11.39
N ASP A 552 23.80 6.38 11.36
CA ASP A 552 22.54 5.72 11.01
C ASP A 552 22.60 5.17 9.58
N LEU A 553 23.09 5.96 8.62
CA LEU A 553 23.26 5.55 7.23
C LEU A 553 24.29 4.41 7.06
N ALA A 554 25.35 4.37 7.89
CA ALA A 554 26.34 3.30 7.84
C ALA A 554 25.75 1.97 8.35
N GLY A 555 24.95 2.04 9.42
CA GLY A 555 24.18 0.90 9.89
C GLY A 555 23.16 0.41 8.85
N GLU A 556 22.55 1.31 8.09
CA GLU A 556 21.63 0.95 6.99
C GLU A 556 22.34 0.20 5.85
N LEU A 557 23.53 0.65 5.44
CA LEU A 557 24.33 -0.05 4.43
C LEU A 557 24.81 -1.43 4.90
N GLU A 558 25.09 -1.59 6.21
CA GLU A 558 25.41 -2.90 6.81
C GLU A 558 24.21 -3.86 6.74
N GLU A 559 23.02 -3.38 7.11
CA GLU A 559 21.78 -4.17 7.13
C GLU A 559 21.36 -4.63 5.71
N GLU A 560 21.73 -3.89 4.66
CA GLU A 560 21.50 -4.24 3.25
C GLU A 560 22.60 -5.13 2.65
N GLY A 561 23.61 -5.51 3.43
CA GLY A 561 24.72 -6.36 2.99
C GLY A 561 25.78 -5.66 2.16
N LEU A 562 25.73 -4.31 2.09
CA LEU A 562 26.72 -3.44 1.43
C LEU A 562 27.84 -3.08 2.40
N TYR A 563 28.47 -4.13 2.96
CA TYR A 563 29.41 -4.02 4.06
C TYR A 563 30.64 -3.16 3.72
N ARG A 564 31.12 -3.20 2.47
CA ARG A 564 32.31 -2.46 2.03
C ARG A 564 32.02 -0.96 1.89
N GLU A 565 30.84 -0.62 1.39
CA GLU A 565 30.32 0.73 1.26
C GLU A 565 30.06 1.37 2.63
N SER A 566 29.50 0.59 3.56
CA SER A 566 29.37 0.97 4.97
C SER A 566 30.73 1.28 5.60
N ALA A 567 31.72 0.38 5.44
CA ALA A 567 33.07 0.56 5.96
C ALA A 567 33.80 1.78 5.35
N ASP A 568 33.67 2.02 4.04
CA ASP A 568 34.29 3.16 3.36
C ASP A 568 33.66 4.50 3.80
N MET A 569 32.39 4.50 4.14
CA MET A 569 31.71 5.68 4.70
C MET A 569 32.18 5.98 6.12
N LEU A 570 32.27 4.96 6.99
CA LEU A 570 32.79 5.10 8.35
C LEU A 570 34.23 5.62 8.37
N LYS A 571 35.09 5.18 7.42
CA LYS A 571 36.46 5.71 7.25
C LYS A 571 36.51 7.21 6.95
N LYS A 572 35.53 7.73 6.20
CA LYS A 572 35.43 9.18 5.93
C LYS A 572 35.00 9.96 7.17
N VAL A 573 34.10 9.40 7.99
CA VAL A 573 33.70 9.98 9.28
C VAL A 573 34.88 9.95 10.27
N GLN A 574 35.68 8.88 10.28
CA GLN A 574 36.87 8.75 11.11
C GLN A 574 37.98 9.75 10.76
N ALA A 575 38.04 10.26 9.53
CA ALA A 575 39.08 11.18 9.05
C ALA A 575 38.86 12.66 9.44
N ILE A 576 37.72 13.02 10.03
CA ILE A 576 37.41 14.37 10.53
C ILE A 576 38.29 14.68 11.77
N GLU A 577 38.60 15.94 12.14
CA GLU A 577 39.32 16.20 13.40
C GLU A 577 38.40 16.00 14.63
N PRO A 578 38.87 15.43 15.76
CA PRO A 578 38.04 15.25 16.95
C PRO A 578 37.73 16.58 17.66
N ASP A 579 36.45 16.81 17.98
CA ASP A 579 35.98 17.85 18.92
C ASP A 579 35.12 17.19 20.03
N GLU A 580 34.71 17.94 21.08
CA GLU A 580 34.04 17.43 22.30
C GLU A 580 32.83 16.51 22.03
N ARG A 581 32.10 16.67 20.91
CA ARG A 581 30.97 15.78 20.54
C ARG A 581 31.40 14.38 20.09
N ARG A 582 32.61 14.24 19.56
CA ARG A 582 33.14 12.97 19.04
C ARG A 582 33.66 12.07 20.15
N GLU A 583 34.17 12.63 21.25
CA GLU A 583 34.76 11.85 22.36
C GLU A 583 33.80 10.81 22.97
N HIS A 584 32.50 11.04 22.91
CA HIS A 584 31.48 10.09 23.41
C HIS A 584 31.09 8.98 22.43
N ARG A 585 31.42 9.11 21.13
CA ARG A 585 30.97 8.20 20.05
C ARG A 585 32.11 7.52 19.28
N ILE A 586 33.37 7.87 19.56
CA ILE A 586 34.56 7.21 18.99
C ILE A 586 34.49 5.69 19.21
N VAL A 587 34.07 5.25 20.39
CA VAL A 587 33.97 3.82 20.72
C VAL A 587 32.92 3.11 19.84
N GLU A 588 31.74 3.70 19.62
CA GLU A 588 30.69 3.09 18.79
C GLU A 588 31.06 3.06 17.30
N LEU A 589 31.71 4.12 16.80
CA LEU A 589 32.23 4.20 15.43
C LEU A 589 33.30 3.12 15.17
N ASP A 590 34.24 2.96 16.10
CA ASP A 590 35.33 2.00 15.96
C ASP A 590 34.82 0.55 16.10
N GLU A 591 33.90 0.28 17.03
CA GLU A 591 33.27 -1.05 17.19
C GLU A 591 32.45 -1.49 15.96
N LEU A 592 31.72 -0.55 15.33
CA LEU A 592 30.96 -0.82 14.10
C LEU A 592 31.88 -1.09 12.92
N SER A 593 32.93 -0.28 12.77
CA SER A 593 33.94 -0.45 11.72
C SER A 593 34.67 -1.80 11.84
N ASP A 594 35.10 -2.19 13.04
CA ASP A 594 35.80 -3.46 13.28
C ASP A 594 34.92 -4.67 12.96
N ARG A 595 33.64 -4.63 13.36
CA ARG A 595 32.64 -5.69 13.07
C ARG A 595 32.37 -5.84 11.58
N LEU A 596 32.31 -4.73 10.84
CA LEU A 596 32.14 -4.72 9.40
C LEU A 596 33.36 -5.33 8.69
N GLU A 597 34.58 -4.97 9.09
CA GLU A 597 35.80 -5.55 8.53
C GLU A 597 35.89 -7.07 8.81
N GLU A 598 35.52 -7.51 10.01
CA GLU A 598 35.44 -8.94 10.36
C GLU A 598 34.40 -9.68 9.49
N THR A 599 33.26 -9.06 9.24
CA THR A 599 32.18 -9.62 8.41
C THR A 599 32.58 -9.73 6.95
N ILE A 600 33.20 -8.68 6.39
CA ILE A 600 33.79 -8.68 5.04
C ILE A 600 34.83 -9.80 4.92
N GLN A 601 35.61 -10.03 5.97
CA GLN A 601 36.64 -11.06 5.99
C GLN A 601 36.05 -12.48 6.11
N LYS A 602 34.98 -12.68 6.88
CA LYS A 602 34.23 -13.95 6.94
C LYS A 602 33.57 -14.31 5.61
N ILE A 603 33.02 -13.32 4.91
CA ILE A 603 32.46 -13.45 3.56
C ILE A 603 33.57 -13.82 2.57
N SER A 604 34.69 -13.09 2.61
CA SER A 604 35.86 -13.36 1.75
C SER A 604 36.49 -14.74 1.97
N ASN A 605 36.28 -15.34 3.15
CA ASN A 605 36.80 -16.65 3.55
C ASN A 605 35.78 -17.82 3.40
N GLY A 606 34.55 -17.58 2.91
CA GLY A 606 33.62 -18.64 2.49
C GLY A 606 32.85 -19.38 3.59
N GLN A 607 32.53 -18.73 4.72
CA GLN A 607 31.91 -19.39 5.89
C GLN A 607 30.37 -19.44 5.92
N ASN A 608 29.65 -18.97 4.89
CA ASN A 608 28.17 -19.06 4.78
C ASN A 608 27.78 -20.01 3.65
N ARG A 609 27.44 -21.27 3.96
CA ARG A 609 27.00 -22.28 2.97
C ARG A 609 25.53 -22.63 3.16
N LEU A 610 24.70 -22.43 2.12
CA LEU A 610 23.30 -22.87 2.11
C LEU A 610 23.14 -24.00 1.08
N PHE A 611 22.56 -25.14 1.47
CA PHE A 611 22.47 -26.36 0.63
C PHE A 611 23.82 -26.84 0.05
N GLY A 612 24.92 -26.51 0.74
CA GLY A 612 26.28 -26.82 0.27
C GLY A 612 26.74 -25.96 -0.91
N LEU A 613 26.07 -24.84 -1.17
CA LEU A 613 26.44 -23.80 -2.13
C LEU A 613 27.04 -22.61 -1.38
N GLU A 614 28.06 -21.98 -1.99
CA GLU A 614 28.79 -20.84 -1.43
C GLU A 614 28.50 -19.58 -2.25
N PRO A 615 28.05 -18.47 -1.63
CA PRO A 615 28.02 -17.17 -2.29
C PRO A 615 29.42 -16.81 -2.84
N GLY A 616 29.46 -16.28 -4.05
CA GLY A 616 30.68 -15.98 -4.79
C GLY A 616 31.31 -17.19 -5.51
N LYS A 617 30.66 -18.35 -5.54
CA LYS A 617 31.08 -19.51 -6.35
C LYS A 617 30.12 -19.78 -7.49
N GLU A 618 30.68 -20.31 -8.56
CA GLU A 618 29.93 -20.75 -9.73
C GLU A 618 29.24 -22.11 -9.45
N PHE A 619 28.03 -22.26 -9.96
CA PHE A 619 27.24 -23.48 -9.98
C PHE A 619 26.53 -23.57 -11.33
N GLU A 620 26.89 -24.58 -12.13
CA GLU A 620 26.27 -24.86 -13.45
C GLU A 620 26.30 -23.68 -14.43
N GLY A 621 27.40 -22.92 -14.46
CA GLY A 621 27.55 -21.75 -15.33
C GLY A 621 26.93 -20.46 -14.77
N PHE A 622 26.46 -20.48 -13.51
CA PHE A 622 25.91 -19.31 -12.83
C PHE A 622 26.68 -18.99 -11.56
N LEU A 623 27.03 -17.73 -11.34
CA LEU A 623 27.58 -17.24 -10.10
C LEU A 623 26.46 -17.11 -9.05
N LEU A 624 26.57 -17.81 -7.92
CA LEU A 624 25.67 -17.59 -6.80
C LEU A 624 26.05 -16.28 -6.11
N LYS A 625 25.30 -15.20 -6.34
CA LYS A 625 25.59 -13.88 -5.75
C LYS A 625 25.32 -13.87 -4.25
N ASN A 626 24.15 -14.37 -3.86
CA ASN A 626 23.71 -14.31 -2.48
C ASN A 626 22.76 -15.46 -2.12
N THR A 627 22.67 -15.75 -0.83
CA THR A 627 21.69 -16.67 -0.25
C THR A 627 21.04 -16.02 0.96
N ARG A 628 19.71 -16.14 1.07
CA ARG A 628 18.95 -15.60 2.19
C ARG A 628 17.96 -16.63 2.71
N GLN A 629 17.82 -16.73 4.02
CA GLN A 629 16.73 -17.48 4.63
C GLN A 629 15.55 -16.53 4.86
N LEU A 630 14.39 -16.83 4.27
CA LEU A 630 13.19 -16.00 4.32
C LEU A 630 12.26 -16.39 5.48
N SER A 631 12.27 -17.66 5.87
CA SER A 631 11.50 -18.21 7.00
C SER A 631 12.08 -19.57 7.44
N ASP A 632 11.48 -20.22 8.43
CA ASP A 632 11.83 -21.60 8.84
C ASP A 632 11.65 -22.62 7.71
N SER A 633 10.82 -22.29 6.71
CA SER A 633 10.47 -23.16 5.59
C SER A 633 10.73 -22.56 4.21
N GLY A 634 11.44 -21.43 4.12
CA GLY A 634 11.59 -20.65 2.89
C GLY A 634 12.98 -20.03 2.74
N PHE A 635 13.58 -20.17 1.56
CA PHE A 635 14.92 -19.70 1.25
C PHE A 635 14.94 -19.03 -0.13
N GLU A 636 15.90 -18.13 -0.34
CA GLU A 636 16.14 -17.39 -1.57
C GLU A 636 17.58 -17.61 -2.02
N LEU A 637 17.78 -17.94 -3.29
CA LEU A 637 19.08 -17.98 -3.95
C LEU A 637 19.06 -17.11 -5.19
N LEU A 638 20.02 -16.18 -5.27
CA LEU A 638 20.17 -15.29 -6.41
C LEU A 638 21.36 -15.74 -7.27
N PHE A 639 21.08 -16.20 -8.48
CA PHE A 639 22.08 -16.64 -9.45
C PHE A 639 22.26 -15.63 -10.57
N SER A 640 23.51 -15.45 -11.01
CA SER A 640 23.85 -14.62 -12.16
C SER A 640 24.50 -15.45 -13.26
N PRO A 641 24.05 -15.37 -14.51
CA PRO A 641 24.67 -16.09 -15.62
C PRO A 641 26.12 -15.67 -15.84
N ALA A 642 26.95 -16.59 -16.35
CA ALA A 642 28.33 -16.31 -16.72
C ALA A 642 28.44 -15.40 -17.97
N ASP A 643 27.42 -15.39 -18.84
CA ASP A 643 27.28 -14.44 -19.94
C ASP A 643 26.45 -13.25 -19.46
N GLU A 644 27.03 -12.05 -19.48
CA GLU A 644 26.50 -10.81 -18.88
C GLU A 644 25.32 -10.18 -19.68
N GLU A 645 24.66 -10.97 -20.54
CA GLU A 645 23.50 -10.57 -21.38
C GLU A 645 22.16 -11.17 -20.90
N GLU A 646 22.15 -12.11 -19.95
CA GLU A 646 20.93 -12.70 -19.36
C GLU A 646 20.63 -12.12 -17.96
N ASP A 647 19.34 -11.97 -17.62
CA ASP A 647 18.89 -11.47 -16.31
C ASP A 647 19.30 -12.39 -15.15
N ASP A 648 19.49 -11.81 -13.96
CA ASP A 648 19.64 -12.58 -12.72
C ASP A 648 18.41 -13.48 -12.49
N ILE A 649 18.65 -14.66 -11.93
CA ILE A 649 17.62 -15.66 -11.65
C ILE A 649 17.43 -15.72 -10.15
N ASP A 650 16.24 -15.30 -9.74
CA ASP A 650 15.79 -15.39 -8.36
C ASP A 650 15.00 -16.68 -8.12
N LEU A 651 15.54 -17.52 -7.24
CA LEU A 651 15.01 -18.84 -6.93
C LEU A 651 14.53 -18.90 -5.49
N LEU A 652 13.24 -19.15 -5.33
CA LEU A 652 12.60 -19.33 -4.04
C LEU A 652 12.42 -20.81 -3.76
N ILE A 653 12.98 -21.29 -2.65
CA ILE A 653 12.87 -22.67 -2.21
C ILE A 653 11.96 -22.72 -0.99
N TYR A 654 10.89 -23.51 -1.08
CA TYR A 654 9.95 -23.74 0.01
C TYR A 654 9.87 -25.22 0.41
N LEU A 655 9.58 -25.49 1.69
CA LEU A 655 9.28 -26.84 2.20
C LEU A 655 7.82 -27.27 2.00
N GLU A 656 6.92 -26.34 1.64
CA GLU A 656 5.51 -26.61 1.37
C GLU A 656 5.08 -26.06 0.00
N PRO A 657 4.14 -26.73 -0.70
CA PRO A 657 3.80 -26.38 -2.07
C PRO A 657 3.04 -25.06 -2.18
N LYS A 658 3.51 -24.15 -3.04
CA LYS A 658 2.70 -23.08 -3.65
C LYS A 658 2.58 -23.28 -5.17
N LYS A 659 1.35 -23.21 -5.69
CA LYS A 659 0.97 -23.09 -7.12
C LYS A 659 1.37 -24.24 -8.08
N GLU A 660 0.80 -24.20 -9.28
CA GLU A 660 0.84 -25.23 -10.33
C GLU A 660 2.13 -25.25 -11.18
N HIS A 661 3.14 -24.43 -10.87
CA HIS A 661 4.36 -24.27 -11.67
C HIS A 661 5.69 -24.40 -10.90
N THR A 662 5.70 -25.10 -9.77
CA THR A 662 6.95 -25.34 -9.00
C THR A 662 7.63 -26.67 -9.37
N ILE A 663 8.95 -26.67 -9.41
CA ILE A 663 9.76 -27.90 -9.55
C ILE A 663 9.86 -28.59 -8.19
N ARG A 664 9.49 -29.87 -8.11
CA ARG A 664 9.43 -30.62 -6.84
C ARG A 664 10.57 -31.60 -6.70
N THR A 665 11.19 -31.60 -5.54
CA THR A 665 12.19 -32.61 -5.13
C THR A 665 11.49 -33.78 -4.43
N SER A 666 12.08 -34.97 -4.50
CA SER A 666 11.55 -36.17 -3.84
C SER A 666 11.52 -36.10 -2.30
N ASN A 667 12.33 -35.25 -1.68
CA ASN A 667 12.39 -35.00 -0.24
C ASN A 667 11.52 -33.81 0.24
N GLY A 668 10.73 -33.19 -0.65
CA GLY A 668 9.65 -32.29 -0.28
C GLY A 668 9.90 -30.79 -0.46
N TYR A 669 11.08 -30.37 -0.94
CA TYR A 669 11.30 -28.99 -1.37
C TYR A 669 10.58 -28.70 -2.70
N SER A 670 9.99 -27.52 -2.81
CA SER A 670 9.52 -26.92 -4.06
C SER A 670 10.37 -25.71 -4.41
N ILE A 671 10.85 -25.68 -5.65
CA ILE A 671 11.56 -24.54 -6.23
C ILE A 671 10.55 -23.74 -7.06
N ASP A 672 10.38 -22.47 -6.74
CA ASP A 672 9.65 -21.48 -7.50
C ASP A 672 10.64 -20.51 -8.16
N VAL A 673 10.30 -20.04 -9.35
CA VAL A 673 11.17 -19.17 -10.15
C VAL A 673 10.41 -17.90 -10.47
N ILE A 674 10.96 -16.75 -10.13
CA ILE A 674 10.33 -15.45 -10.36
C ILE A 674 10.56 -15.02 -11.83
N LYS A 675 10.27 -15.90 -12.79
CA LYS A 675 10.43 -15.65 -14.23
C LYS A 675 9.45 -16.49 -15.05
N ALA A 676 8.78 -15.87 -16.03
CA ALA A 676 7.74 -16.52 -16.84
C ALA A 676 8.28 -17.48 -17.93
N TYR A 677 9.51 -17.25 -18.40
CA TYR A 677 10.16 -18.05 -19.45
C TYR A 677 11.61 -18.34 -19.08
N LEU A 678 12.02 -19.61 -19.24
CA LEU A 678 13.35 -20.09 -18.88
C LEU A 678 14.14 -20.54 -20.11
N SER A 679 15.37 -20.07 -20.24
CA SER A 679 16.33 -20.51 -21.25
C SER A 679 16.74 -21.99 -21.01
N PRO A 680 17.31 -22.68 -22.02
CA PRO A 680 17.83 -24.03 -21.86
C PRO A 680 18.85 -24.17 -20.72
N GLU A 681 19.70 -23.15 -20.53
CA GLU A 681 20.73 -23.06 -19.50
C GLU A 681 20.11 -22.91 -18.10
N GLU A 682 19.12 -22.03 -17.95
CA GLU A 682 18.37 -21.83 -16.71
C GLU A 682 17.59 -23.09 -16.30
N LYS A 683 17.03 -23.81 -17.28
CA LYS A 683 16.39 -25.11 -17.05
C LYS A 683 17.37 -26.17 -16.56
N ASN A 684 18.64 -26.09 -16.95
CA ASN A 684 19.68 -27.00 -16.47
C ASN A 684 20.12 -26.63 -15.04
N LEU A 685 20.30 -25.33 -14.76
CA LEU A 685 20.53 -24.82 -13.40
C LEU A 685 19.46 -25.34 -12.43
N LEU A 686 18.18 -25.22 -12.79
CA LEU A 686 17.07 -25.68 -11.97
C LEU A 686 17.06 -27.20 -11.73
N LYS A 687 17.38 -28.00 -12.75
CA LYS A 687 17.48 -29.47 -12.60
C LYS A 687 18.64 -29.87 -11.70
N SER A 688 19.79 -29.22 -11.85
CA SER A 688 20.96 -29.48 -11.01
C SER A 688 20.73 -29.02 -9.57
N LEU A 689 20.05 -27.88 -9.37
CA LEU A 689 19.65 -27.41 -8.04
C LEU A 689 18.62 -28.36 -7.41
N GLN A 690 17.61 -28.80 -8.16
CA GLN A 690 16.66 -29.82 -7.72
C GLN A 690 17.37 -31.08 -7.22
N LYS A 691 18.32 -31.61 -8.00
CA LYS A 691 19.10 -32.79 -7.62
C LYS A 691 19.96 -32.53 -6.36
N LYS A 692 20.59 -31.35 -6.26
CA LYS A 692 21.37 -30.93 -5.09
C LYS A 692 20.52 -30.90 -3.82
N LEU A 693 19.30 -30.40 -3.92
CA LEU A 693 18.35 -30.36 -2.81
C LEU A 693 17.87 -31.77 -2.42
N GLU A 694 17.70 -32.69 -3.38
CA GLU A 694 17.36 -34.10 -3.10
C GLU A 694 18.45 -34.83 -2.29
N GLU A 695 19.71 -34.39 -2.42
CA GLU A 695 20.85 -34.91 -1.64
C GLU A 695 20.89 -34.35 -0.20
N TYR A 696 20.03 -33.38 0.14
CA TYR A 696 19.99 -32.72 1.45
C TYR A 696 18.98 -33.41 2.40
N PRO A 697 19.39 -33.82 3.63
CA PRO A 697 18.57 -34.71 4.47
C PRO A 697 17.32 -34.06 5.09
N GLU A 698 16.22 -34.84 5.19
CA GLU A 698 14.87 -34.46 5.67
C GLU A 698 14.76 -33.99 7.14
N ASN A 699 15.83 -33.98 7.94
CA ASN A 699 15.74 -33.97 9.41
C ASN A 699 15.25 -32.67 10.07
N LEU A 700 14.74 -31.69 9.31
CA LEU A 700 14.00 -30.53 9.81
C LEU A 700 12.47 -30.78 9.91
N ARG A 701 11.97 -31.95 9.49
CA ARG A 701 10.54 -32.24 9.26
C ARG A 701 9.64 -32.54 10.48
N ARG A 702 10.16 -32.73 11.69
CA ARG A 702 9.36 -33.32 12.78
C ARG A 702 9.53 -32.57 14.08
N ASP A 703 8.72 -31.52 14.27
CA ASP A 703 8.01 -31.34 15.55
C ASP A 703 6.84 -30.33 15.54
N GLU A 704 6.55 -29.58 14.46
CA GLU A 704 5.50 -28.53 14.55
C GLU A 704 4.42 -28.48 13.46
N ILE A 705 4.35 -29.42 12.50
CA ILE A 705 3.25 -29.44 11.53
C ILE A 705 2.13 -30.35 12.04
N SER A 706 1.28 -29.81 12.91
CA SER A 706 -0.04 -30.38 13.18
C SER A 706 -1.15 -29.37 12.84
N SER A 707 -2.05 -29.80 11.95
CA SER A 707 -3.44 -29.35 11.79
C SER A 707 -3.83 -28.30 10.72
N GLY A 708 -3.39 -28.46 9.48
CA GLY A 708 -4.04 -27.86 8.28
C GLY A 708 -5.39 -28.50 7.85
N LYS A 709 -6.09 -29.22 8.74
CA LYS A 709 -7.39 -29.85 8.45
C LYS A 709 -8.35 -29.71 9.63
N SER A 710 -8.96 -28.53 9.85
CA SER A 710 -10.10 -28.37 10.77
C SER A 710 -10.75 -26.96 10.76
N PHE A 711 -11.05 -26.32 9.63
CA PHE A 711 -11.81 -25.04 9.69
C PHE A 711 -12.97 -24.90 8.70
N VAL A 712 -12.85 -25.44 7.50
CA VAL A 712 -14.00 -25.61 6.58
C VAL A 712 -15.15 -26.31 7.31
N SER A 713 -14.89 -27.37 8.09
CA SER A 713 -15.92 -28.05 8.90
C SER A 713 -16.50 -27.21 10.04
N ARG A 714 -15.76 -26.24 10.61
CA ARG A 714 -16.22 -25.38 11.72
C ARG A 714 -17.11 -24.23 11.24
N LEU A 715 -16.85 -23.65 10.07
CA LEU A 715 -17.80 -22.71 9.44
C LEU A 715 -19.11 -23.38 9.06
N PHE A 716 -19.06 -24.65 8.64
CA PHE A 716 -20.20 -25.31 8.03
C PHE A 716 -21.10 -26.09 8.98
N GLY A 717 -20.82 -26.15 10.29
CA GLY A 717 -21.73 -26.73 11.29
C GLY A 717 -22.30 -28.08 10.85
N LYS A 718 -21.45 -29.08 10.59
CA LYS A 718 -21.93 -30.47 10.58
C LYS A 718 -21.96 -30.97 12.03
N LYS A 719 -23.14 -31.42 12.47
CA LYS A 719 -23.28 -32.26 13.66
C LYS A 719 -22.38 -33.48 13.59
#